data_AF-A0AAW7VWP3-F1
#
_entry.id   AF-A0AAW7VWP3-F1
#
_cell.length_a   1.000
_cell.length_b   1.000
_cell.length_c   1.000
_cell.angle_alpha   90.00
_cell.angle_beta   90.00
_cell.angle_gamma   90.00
#
_symmetry.space_group_name_H-M   'P 1'
#
loop_
_entity.id
_entity.type
_entity.pdbx_description
1 polymer ?
#
loop_
_entity_poly.entity_id
_entity_poly.type
_entity_poly.pdbx_seq_one_letter_code
_entity_poly.pdbx_strand_id
1 'polypeptide(L)'
;MNDPNGLVYYNGTYHMYYQYNPYGTTWGNMSWGHATSTDLLHWTEQPLAIPQTFNGSGQATEDIFSGSIVVDSQNTSGFGTLQNPPMVAVYTSNFTGNHPTLAGKQAQSLAYSTDSGQTWTKYSGNPVLSRNTTDFRDPKVFWYQGAAGSYWVMSAVEANEHRVLFYKSTDLKSWTYLDDFEPANATGGQWECPDLFPLAVDGNPNNIKWVLVVNINPGSVAGGSGGQYFVGSFDGTTFTSETTDPVDVAPPGTLLAGFNGGSYSGWNVSNDPANPGGPWGTAPPGGTLAGQQTVTGSIGAGLVNGFNGGDVPTGTLESAPFTISKDYINFLAGGGNHPRQAGEQPGNTPPPGYLLFDGFDYPGTLSAAGWQLTGDFEAARNPSTVGGEYAIGKRINTFEGGPNADNNTGTITSPEFYLTNTNIGFLLGGGNRTDGQLQVELLVNGVPVRSTTGSNSGDMNWKNWDVTPYYGQIARIRIVDNATGAWGHLTLDNMVLGSEPAKPRSSETTVNLMVNGQAVRTTTGSNSEHLEWKAWDVSAYKGSEATIRIVDNNRGGWGHILADEFVASDITRPEQHDWLDWGRDYYAAVSFSNAPDGKRIMVGWMNNWDYGQSTPTSTWRGTMALPREVQLTQTAQGPRLTQKVVQEVDALKNTGAAYTASAQDIAPGTSTLPVSGDVVQVDAEFSPGTASAFGLKVLGNSTEATKVGYATSSGRVFIDRTASGNEGFHPAFASVDDVPVQLINGRLRLRLYVDRASVEVFAQDGLATLTDQVFPAAGANTLSLFSEGGTARLESLTVTPLHNAMW
;
A
#
# COMPACT_ATOMS: atom_id res chain seq x y z
N MET A 1 19.46 1.02 0.81
CA MET A 1 19.27 2.01 1.89
C MET A 1 17.78 2.30 2.01
N ASN A 2 17.26 2.45 3.22
CA ASN A 2 15.91 2.96 3.47
C ASN A 2 15.95 4.16 4.42
N ASP A 3 15.24 4.09 5.54
CA ASP A 3 14.96 5.19 6.47
C ASP A 3 16.22 5.94 6.91
N PRO A 4 16.20 7.28 6.96
CA PRO A 4 17.23 8.03 7.67
C PRO A 4 17.12 7.76 9.17
N ASN A 5 18.26 7.53 9.80
CA ASN A 5 18.35 7.25 11.23
C ASN A 5 19.36 8.18 11.89
N GLY A 6 19.19 8.37 13.20
CA GLY A 6 20.22 8.99 14.01
C GLY A 6 20.63 10.39 13.54
N LEU A 7 19.77 11.12 12.82
CA LEU A 7 20.10 12.44 12.29
C LEU A 7 20.48 13.37 13.44
N VAL A 8 21.74 13.78 13.50
CA VAL A 8 22.26 14.59 14.61
C VAL A 8 23.36 15.51 14.13
N TYR A 9 23.33 16.76 14.59
CA TYR A 9 24.44 17.68 14.43
C TYR A 9 25.28 17.70 15.71
N TYR A 10 26.58 17.46 15.57
CA TYR A 10 27.52 17.48 16.68
C TYR A 10 28.89 18.01 16.23
N ASN A 11 29.41 18.97 16.98
CA ASN A 11 30.76 19.52 16.83
C ASN A 11 31.15 19.95 15.40
N GLY A 12 30.23 20.63 14.68
CA GLY A 12 30.49 21.12 13.32
C GLY A 12 30.03 20.17 12.21
N THR A 13 29.55 18.97 12.56
CA THR A 13 29.27 17.90 11.59
C THR A 13 27.81 17.47 11.70
N TYR A 14 27.14 17.38 10.55
CA TYR A 14 25.89 16.65 10.40
C TYR A 14 26.19 15.18 10.19
N HIS A 15 25.61 14.32 11.03
CA HIS A 15 25.66 12.87 10.90
C HIS A 15 24.31 12.39 10.39
N MET A 16 24.35 11.59 9.32
CA MET A 16 23.20 10.86 8.80
C MET A 16 23.51 9.38 8.87
N TYR A 17 22.80 8.67 9.73
CA TYR A 17 22.77 7.21 9.70
C TYR A 17 21.58 6.79 8.86
N TYR A 18 21.53 5.52 8.49
CA TYR A 18 20.45 5.02 7.65
C TYR A 18 20.37 3.50 7.73
N GLN A 19 19.15 2.99 7.59
CA GLN A 19 18.93 1.55 7.44
C GLN A 19 19.66 1.04 6.19
N TYR A 20 20.50 0.02 6.38
CA TYR A 20 21.46 -0.42 5.39
C TYR A 20 21.61 -1.94 5.37
N ASN A 21 21.63 -2.50 4.15
CA ASN A 21 22.06 -3.86 3.88
C ASN A 21 23.51 -3.82 3.35
N PRO A 22 24.53 -4.20 4.14
CA PRO A 22 25.91 -4.19 3.67
C PRO A 22 26.25 -5.30 2.66
N TYR A 23 25.30 -6.20 2.37
CA TYR A 23 25.52 -7.39 1.54
C TYR A 23 24.68 -7.41 0.25
N GLY A 24 23.88 -6.37 -0.03
CA GLY A 24 23.04 -6.34 -1.22
C GLY A 24 22.23 -5.05 -1.40
N THR A 25 21.53 -4.97 -2.53
CA THR A 25 20.72 -3.81 -2.92
C THR A 25 19.23 -3.95 -2.62
N THR A 26 18.82 -5.06 -2.00
CA THR A 26 17.45 -5.30 -1.52
C THR A 26 17.41 -5.25 0.00
N TRP A 27 16.21 -5.21 0.57
CA TRP A 27 16.03 -5.24 2.01
C TRP A 27 16.50 -6.60 2.58
N GLY A 28 17.13 -6.56 3.76
CA GLY A 28 17.71 -7.69 4.47
C GLY A 28 19.02 -7.33 5.18
N ASN A 29 19.41 -8.11 6.19
CA ASN A 29 20.65 -7.88 6.96
C ASN A 29 20.77 -6.49 7.60
N MET A 30 19.71 -6.03 8.27
CA MET A 30 19.56 -4.62 8.65
C MET A 30 20.60 -4.17 9.68
N SER A 31 21.35 -3.15 9.29
CA SER A 31 22.38 -2.47 10.05
C SER A 31 22.24 -0.96 9.86
N TRP A 32 22.93 -0.14 10.66
CA TRP A 32 23.05 1.30 10.41
C TRP A 32 24.31 1.60 9.60
N GLY A 33 24.11 2.11 8.38
CA GLY A 33 25.15 2.83 7.64
C GLY A 33 25.34 4.25 8.20
N HIS A 34 26.36 4.96 7.73
CA HIS A 34 26.72 6.27 8.25
C HIS A 34 27.37 7.14 7.16
N ALA A 35 26.94 8.39 7.08
CA ALA A 35 27.57 9.44 6.30
C ALA A 35 27.68 10.72 7.14
N THR A 36 28.69 11.53 6.85
CA THR A 36 28.89 12.84 7.48
C THR A 36 28.97 13.95 6.45
N SER A 37 28.53 15.14 6.84
CA SER A 37 28.64 16.36 6.04
C SER A 37 28.83 17.57 6.96
N THR A 38 29.45 18.63 6.44
CA THR A 38 29.54 19.93 7.13
C THR A 38 28.50 20.94 6.63
N ASP A 39 27.81 20.61 5.53
CA ASP A 39 26.92 21.53 4.81
C ASP A 39 25.63 20.87 4.30
N LEU A 40 25.33 19.65 4.75
CA LEU A 40 24.16 18.85 4.35
C LEU A 40 24.13 18.44 2.85
N LEU A 41 25.16 18.74 2.08
CA LEU A 41 25.21 18.50 0.63
C LEU A 41 26.34 17.57 0.23
N HIS A 42 27.55 17.85 0.70
CA HIS A 42 28.74 17.06 0.40
C HIS A 42 28.87 15.97 1.47
N TRP A 43 28.33 14.79 1.19
CA TRP A 43 28.38 13.66 2.12
C TRP A 43 29.59 12.78 1.88
N THR A 44 30.25 12.40 2.96
CA THR A 44 31.30 11.38 2.98
C THR A 44 30.79 10.15 3.69
N GLU A 45 30.62 9.04 2.96
CA GLU A 45 30.29 7.74 3.53
C GLU A 45 31.37 7.30 4.52
N GLN A 46 30.94 6.79 5.66
CA GLN A 46 31.76 6.33 6.77
C GLN A 46 31.68 4.81 6.88
N PRO A 47 32.56 4.16 7.66
CA PRO A 47 32.41 2.76 8.00
C PRO A 47 31.03 2.44 8.61
N LEU A 48 30.57 1.20 8.45
CA LEU A 48 29.32 0.72 9.04
C LEU A 48 29.27 1.02 10.55
N ALA A 49 28.21 1.68 11.00
CA ALA A 49 28.12 2.20 12.36
C ALA A 49 27.64 1.16 13.38
N ILE A 50 26.46 0.56 13.15
CA ILE A 50 25.87 -0.43 14.06
C ILE A 50 25.51 -1.68 13.26
N PRO A 51 26.32 -2.76 13.31
CA PRO A 51 26.03 -3.99 12.59
C PRO A 51 24.96 -4.84 13.29
N GLN A 52 24.36 -5.77 12.52
CA GLN A 52 23.61 -6.90 13.07
C GLN A 52 24.39 -7.67 14.15
N THR A 53 23.66 -8.35 15.05
CA THR A 53 24.28 -9.30 15.99
C THR A 53 24.10 -10.74 15.49
N PHE A 54 25.14 -11.54 15.66
CA PHE A 54 25.17 -12.96 15.29
C PHE A 54 25.43 -13.83 16.53
N ASN A 55 24.88 -15.05 16.54
CA ASN A 55 25.21 -16.06 17.54
C ASN A 55 26.56 -16.75 17.23
N GLY A 56 26.99 -17.67 18.11
CA GLY A 56 28.24 -18.41 17.95
C GLY A 56 28.30 -19.33 16.72
N SER A 57 27.16 -19.65 16.09
CA SER A 57 27.08 -20.40 14.83
C SER A 57 27.01 -19.50 13.59
N GLY A 58 27.13 -18.18 13.75
CA GLY A 58 27.13 -17.21 12.64
C GLY A 58 25.73 -16.90 12.08
N GLN A 59 24.66 -17.21 12.81
CA GLN A 59 23.29 -16.87 12.41
C GLN A 59 22.90 -15.53 13.04
N ALA A 60 22.29 -14.65 12.26
CA ALA A 60 21.81 -13.36 12.77
C ALA A 60 20.74 -13.59 13.84
N THR A 61 20.88 -12.90 14.98
CA THR A 61 19.96 -12.91 16.13
C THR A 61 19.27 -11.57 16.34
N GLU A 62 19.82 -10.50 15.78
CA GLU A 62 19.31 -9.13 15.92
C GLU A 62 19.59 -8.34 14.63
N ASP A 63 18.52 -7.86 14.02
CA ASP A 63 18.53 -6.80 13.03
C ASP A 63 18.45 -5.43 13.73
N ILE A 64 19.19 -4.45 13.21
CA ILE A 64 19.20 -3.08 13.74
C ILE A 64 18.24 -2.26 12.89
N PHE A 65 17.07 -1.96 13.47
CA PHE A 65 16.01 -1.18 12.84
C PHE A 65 16.12 0.30 13.23
N SER A 66 15.22 1.11 12.67
CA SER A 66 15.24 2.56 12.74
C SER A 66 15.23 3.11 14.17
N GLY A 67 15.66 4.36 14.29
CA GLY A 67 15.81 5.06 15.56
C GLY A 67 16.53 6.40 15.42
N SER A 68 16.91 6.96 16.56
CA SER A 68 17.46 8.32 16.67
C SER A 68 18.74 8.37 17.50
N ILE A 69 19.45 9.51 17.43
CA ILE A 69 20.63 9.79 18.23
C ILE A 69 20.44 11.12 18.95
N VAL A 70 20.87 11.14 20.21
CA VAL A 70 20.98 12.36 21.03
C VAL A 70 22.41 12.56 21.50
N VAL A 71 22.78 13.83 21.72
CA VAL A 71 24.02 14.19 22.41
C VAL A 71 23.71 14.37 23.89
N ASP A 72 24.17 13.44 24.71
CA ASP A 72 23.94 13.45 26.17
C ASP A 72 24.96 14.37 26.86
N SER A 73 24.78 15.67 26.65
CA SER A 73 25.68 16.73 27.15
C SER A 73 25.87 16.75 28.66
N GLN A 74 24.89 16.26 29.41
CA GLN A 74 24.94 16.17 30.88
C GLN A 74 25.45 14.81 31.37
N ASN A 75 25.81 13.90 30.45
CA ASN A 75 26.23 12.53 30.74
C ASN A 75 25.24 11.81 31.68
N THR A 76 23.95 12.03 31.47
CA THR A 76 22.85 11.41 32.24
C THR A 76 22.88 9.89 32.12
N SER A 77 23.33 9.36 30.99
CA SER A 77 23.54 7.93 30.75
C SER A 77 24.78 7.38 31.47
N GLY A 78 25.74 8.22 31.83
CA GLY A 78 27.03 7.79 32.37
C GLY A 78 27.92 7.03 31.39
N PHE A 79 27.66 7.07 30.08
CA PHE A 79 28.48 6.38 29.07
C PHE A 79 29.75 7.15 28.66
N GLY A 80 29.84 8.45 28.96
CA GLY A 80 31.00 9.27 28.69
C GLY A 80 31.37 10.12 29.91
N THR A 81 31.69 11.39 29.67
CA THR A 81 32.01 12.36 30.72
C THR A 81 31.43 13.73 30.36
N LEU A 82 31.41 14.68 31.30
CA LEU A 82 30.99 16.05 30.98
C LEU A 82 31.91 16.76 29.98
N GLN A 83 33.20 16.39 29.95
CA GLN A 83 34.20 16.96 29.03
C GLN A 83 34.16 16.30 27.65
N ASN A 84 33.72 15.05 27.57
CA ASN A 84 33.51 14.29 26.35
C ASN A 84 32.17 13.57 26.44
N PRO A 85 31.05 14.30 26.23
CA PRO A 85 29.71 13.73 26.37
C PRO A 85 29.47 12.67 25.31
N PRO A 86 28.77 11.57 25.64
CA PRO A 86 28.50 10.53 24.67
C PRO A 86 27.40 10.96 23.70
N MET A 87 27.52 10.50 22.46
CA MET A 87 26.36 10.37 21.56
C MET A 87 25.69 9.04 21.87
N VAL A 88 24.37 9.02 22.03
CA VAL A 88 23.60 7.82 22.37
C VAL A 88 22.58 7.56 21.27
N ALA A 89 22.74 6.42 20.59
CA ALA A 89 21.78 5.88 19.65
C ALA A 89 20.72 5.11 20.42
N VAL A 90 19.46 5.41 20.15
CA VAL A 90 18.29 4.69 20.61
C VAL A 90 17.65 4.10 19.37
N TYR A 91 17.61 2.78 19.28
CA TYR A 91 17.23 2.07 18.07
C TYR A 91 16.36 0.86 18.38
N THR A 92 15.63 0.39 17.37
CA THR A 92 14.83 -0.84 17.51
C THR A 92 15.71 -2.06 17.28
N SER A 93 15.81 -2.96 18.26
CA SER A 93 16.27 -4.33 18.04
C SER A 93 15.12 -5.16 17.49
N ASN A 94 15.22 -5.59 16.24
CA ASN A 94 14.33 -6.60 15.66
C ASN A 94 14.96 -7.99 15.83
N PHE A 95 14.46 -8.75 16.79
CA PHE A 95 15.04 -10.04 17.15
C PHE A 95 14.60 -11.13 16.18
N THR A 96 15.55 -11.76 15.49
CA THR A 96 15.24 -12.79 14.51
C THR A 96 14.73 -14.07 15.18
N GLY A 97 14.23 -15.03 14.38
CA GLY A 97 13.84 -16.36 14.88
C GLY A 97 14.97 -17.14 15.58
N ASN A 98 16.24 -16.73 15.41
CA ASN A 98 17.39 -17.37 16.06
C ASN A 98 17.70 -16.78 17.45
N HIS A 99 17.03 -15.71 17.87
CA HIS A 99 17.25 -15.13 19.19
C HIS A 99 16.71 -16.07 20.30
N PRO A 100 17.48 -16.36 21.36
CA PRO A 100 17.14 -17.42 22.32
C PRO A 100 15.86 -17.17 23.12
N THR A 101 15.49 -15.91 23.37
CA THR A 101 14.40 -15.56 24.30
C THR A 101 13.42 -14.51 23.78
N LEU A 102 13.74 -13.84 22.67
CA LEU A 102 12.98 -12.69 22.14
C LEU A 102 12.64 -12.86 20.67
N ALA A 103 12.68 -14.10 20.15
CA ALA A 103 12.43 -14.39 18.74
C ALA A 103 11.14 -13.73 18.22
N GLY A 104 11.26 -12.96 17.14
CA GLY A 104 10.17 -12.25 16.48
C GLY A 104 9.72 -10.97 17.18
N LYS A 105 10.36 -10.55 18.28
CA LYS A 105 9.97 -9.34 19.03
C LYS A 105 10.75 -8.12 18.56
N GLN A 106 10.11 -6.96 18.70
CA GLN A 106 10.75 -5.65 18.55
C GLN A 106 10.83 -4.96 19.91
N ALA A 107 11.99 -4.36 20.22
CA ALA A 107 12.24 -3.66 21.48
C ALA A 107 13.29 -2.56 21.31
N GLN A 108 13.33 -1.60 22.24
CA GLN A 108 14.23 -0.44 22.15
C GLN A 108 15.54 -0.73 22.87
N SER A 109 16.64 -0.42 22.19
CA SER A 109 18.01 -0.70 22.61
C SER A 109 18.89 0.53 22.46
N LEU A 110 20.03 0.52 23.15
CA LEU A 110 21.01 1.59 23.13
C LEU A 110 22.35 1.17 22.53
N ALA A 111 22.99 2.08 21.83
CA ALA A 111 24.43 2.08 21.62
C ALA A 111 24.97 3.47 21.95
N TYR A 112 26.25 3.57 22.28
CA TYR A 112 26.89 4.87 22.56
C TYR A 112 28.23 5.00 21.84
N SER A 113 28.57 6.25 21.53
CA SER A 113 29.85 6.67 20.96
C SER A 113 30.46 7.76 21.84
N THR A 114 31.78 7.69 22.01
CA THR A 114 32.60 8.72 22.69
C THR A 114 33.68 9.30 21.78
N ASP A 115 33.58 9.02 20.48
CA ASP A 115 34.49 9.46 19.43
C ASP A 115 33.74 10.23 18.32
N SER A 116 32.73 11.01 18.73
CA SER A 116 31.89 11.83 17.85
C SER A 116 31.14 11.02 16.78
N GLY A 117 30.58 9.87 17.16
CA GLY A 117 29.67 9.09 16.32
C GLY A 117 30.36 8.17 15.31
N GLN A 118 31.68 8.05 15.35
CA GLN A 118 32.47 7.24 14.41
C GLN A 118 32.43 5.74 14.74
N THR A 119 32.46 5.37 16.02
CA THR A 119 32.30 3.98 16.45
C THR A 119 31.27 3.84 17.57
N TRP A 120 30.57 2.70 17.58
CA TRP A 120 29.44 2.47 18.48
C TRP A 120 29.64 1.22 19.34
N THR A 121 29.39 1.35 20.64
CA THR A 121 29.33 0.24 21.59
C THR A 121 27.88 -0.02 21.97
N LYS A 122 27.35 -1.21 21.65
CA LYS A 122 26.01 -1.62 22.11
C LYS A 122 26.00 -1.76 23.63
N TYR A 123 24.97 -1.24 24.28
CA TYR A 123 24.82 -1.32 25.72
C TYR A 123 24.53 -2.77 26.16
N SER A 124 25.30 -3.27 27.13
CA SER A 124 25.16 -4.65 27.61
C SER A 124 23.83 -4.95 28.31
N GLY A 125 23.09 -3.90 28.73
CA GLY A 125 21.77 -4.03 29.34
C GLY A 125 20.61 -4.00 28.35
N ASN A 126 20.86 -4.11 27.04
CA ASN A 126 19.82 -4.13 26.03
C ASN A 126 18.94 -5.40 26.09
N PRO A 127 17.66 -5.30 25.68
CA PRO A 127 16.94 -4.06 25.36
C PRO A 127 16.57 -3.27 26.63
N VAL A 128 16.52 -1.93 26.53
CA VAL A 128 16.19 -1.03 27.65
C VAL A 128 14.69 -0.78 27.81
N LEU A 129 13.90 -1.05 26.77
CA LEU A 129 12.44 -0.96 26.83
C LEU A 129 11.82 -2.01 25.91
N SER A 130 10.95 -2.87 26.45
CA SER A 130 10.22 -3.87 25.67
C SER A 130 8.77 -3.93 26.13
N ARG A 131 7.87 -4.11 25.17
CA ARG A 131 6.44 -4.38 25.39
C ARG A 131 6.07 -5.83 25.10
N ASN A 132 7.06 -6.65 24.73
CA ASN A 132 6.87 -8.04 24.30
C ASN A 132 5.92 -8.20 23.07
N THR A 133 5.88 -7.19 22.20
CA THR A 133 5.10 -7.17 20.95
C THR A 133 6.02 -7.34 19.74
N THR A 134 5.43 -7.51 18.56
CA THR A 134 6.13 -7.75 17.29
C THR A 134 6.35 -6.47 16.48
N ASP A 135 5.72 -5.37 16.87
CA ASP A 135 5.58 -4.16 16.03
C ASP A 135 5.89 -2.85 16.79
N PHE A 136 6.64 -2.95 17.90
CA PHE A 136 7.03 -1.82 18.72
C PHE A 136 8.39 -1.25 18.29
N ARG A 137 8.41 -0.11 17.59
CA ARG A 137 9.62 0.36 16.89
C ARG A 137 9.75 1.89 16.74
N ASP A 138 10.85 2.26 16.10
CA ASP A 138 11.25 3.59 15.60
C ASP A 138 11.34 4.70 16.68
N PRO A 139 12.18 4.54 17.71
CA PRO A 139 12.27 5.50 18.80
C PRO A 139 12.95 6.80 18.36
N LYS A 140 12.19 7.90 18.37
CA LYS A 140 12.73 9.27 18.35
C LYS A 140 12.85 9.79 19.78
N VAL A 141 14.05 10.23 20.15
CA VAL A 141 14.35 10.76 21.49
C VAL A 141 14.78 12.22 21.44
N PHE A 142 14.28 13.02 22.37
CA PHE A 142 14.68 14.41 22.56
C PHE A 142 14.69 14.79 24.04
N TRP A 143 15.40 15.86 24.39
CA TRP A 143 15.38 16.43 25.75
C TRP A 143 14.21 17.40 25.87
N TYR A 144 13.26 17.11 26.76
CA TYR A 144 12.19 18.03 27.13
C TYR A 144 12.64 18.93 28.27
N GLN A 145 12.31 20.22 28.16
CA GLN A 145 12.44 21.19 29.23
C GLN A 145 11.21 22.09 29.25
N GLY A 146 10.43 22.01 30.33
CA GLY A 146 9.20 22.78 30.47
C GLY A 146 8.61 22.72 31.88
N ALA A 147 7.32 23.03 31.99
CA ALA A 147 6.64 23.09 33.29
C ALA A 147 6.60 21.73 34.03
N ALA A 148 6.59 20.63 33.28
CA ALA A 148 6.62 19.28 33.84
C ALA A 148 8.02 18.82 34.33
N GLY A 149 9.06 19.63 34.10
CA GLY A 149 10.44 19.33 34.49
C GLY A 149 11.40 19.23 33.31
N SER A 150 12.51 18.51 33.50
CA SER A 150 13.50 18.27 32.44
C SER A 150 13.92 16.80 32.42
N TYR A 151 13.74 16.14 31.28
CA TYR A 151 13.95 14.71 31.08
C TYR A 151 14.00 14.37 29.59
N TRP A 152 14.52 13.19 29.27
CA TRP A 152 14.41 12.61 27.93
C TRP A 152 12.99 12.15 27.67
N VAL A 153 12.46 12.44 26.48
CA VAL A 153 11.20 11.90 25.97
C VAL A 153 11.51 11.03 24.77
N MET A 154 10.90 9.85 24.72
CA MET A 154 10.89 8.95 23.57
C MET A 154 9.48 8.93 22.98
N SER A 155 9.37 9.10 21.67
CA SER A 155 8.21 8.70 20.87
C SER A 155 8.56 7.46 20.06
N ALA A 156 7.78 6.40 20.19
CA ALA A 156 7.92 5.14 19.44
C ALA A 156 6.52 4.64 19.06
N VAL A 157 6.41 3.76 18.07
CA VAL A 157 5.10 3.30 17.56
C VAL A 157 4.81 1.86 17.97
N GLU A 158 3.55 1.54 18.28
CA GLU A 158 3.00 0.20 18.04
C GLU A 158 2.34 0.24 16.66
N ALA A 159 3.07 -0.24 15.65
CA ALA A 159 2.83 0.15 14.27
C ALA A 159 1.47 -0.32 13.72
N ASN A 160 1.09 -1.57 14.04
CA ASN A 160 -0.20 -2.15 13.65
C ASN A 160 -1.38 -1.64 14.49
N GLU A 161 -1.10 -1.08 15.67
CA GLU A 161 -2.14 -0.46 16.51
C GLU A 161 -2.39 1.01 16.11
N HIS A 162 -1.56 1.58 15.23
CA HIS A 162 -1.57 3.01 14.87
C HIS A 162 -1.50 3.91 16.11
N ARG A 163 -0.54 3.61 17.00
CA ARG A 163 -0.35 4.36 18.26
C ARG A 163 1.08 4.86 18.38
N VAL A 164 1.23 6.15 18.66
CA VAL A 164 2.52 6.72 19.08
C VAL A 164 2.57 6.74 20.61
N LEU A 165 3.47 5.97 21.18
CA LEU A 165 3.68 5.86 22.62
C LEU A 165 4.74 6.86 23.09
N PHE A 166 4.47 7.57 24.18
CA PHE A 166 5.41 8.48 24.83
C PHE A 166 5.97 7.88 26.12
N TYR A 167 7.29 7.97 26.30
CA TYR A 167 7.97 7.57 27.53
C TYR A 167 8.93 8.67 27.99
N LYS A 168 9.13 8.77 29.32
CA LYS A 168 10.19 9.61 29.90
C LYS A 168 11.34 8.81 30.49
N SER A 169 12.53 9.40 30.49
CA SER A 169 13.71 8.88 31.17
C SER A 169 14.58 9.99 31.73
N THR A 170 15.28 9.72 32.83
CA THR A 170 16.30 10.61 33.39
C THR A 170 17.73 10.15 33.08
N ASP A 171 17.91 8.96 32.51
CA ASP A 171 19.21 8.29 32.32
C ASP A 171 19.35 7.55 30.97
N LEU A 172 18.35 7.67 30.07
CA LEU A 172 18.17 6.95 28.79
C LEU A 172 18.00 5.42 28.91
N LYS A 173 18.14 4.85 30.11
CA LYS A 173 18.13 3.40 30.35
C LYS A 173 16.84 2.92 30.98
N SER A 174 16.26 3.75 31.85
CA SER A 174 15.04 3.46 32.59
C SER A 174 13.92 4.33 32.05
N TRP A 175 12.92 3.70 31.45
CA TRP A 175 11.81 4.40 30.78
C TRP A 175 10.50 4.21 31.55
N THR A 176 9.79 5.31 31.77
CA THR A 176 8.46 5.32 32.38
C THR A 176 7.46 5.77 31.34
N TYR A 177 6.39 4.99 31.13
CA TYR A 177 5.29 5.36 30.25
C TYR A 177 4.69 6.70 30.68
N LEU A 178 4.39 7.56 29.70
CA LEU A 178 3.71 8.83 29.89
C LEU A 178 2.24 8.69 29.44
N ASP A 179 2.05 8.59 28.13
CA ASP A 179 0.76 8.59 27.46
C ASP A 179 0.92 8.07 26.02
N ASP A 180 -0.16 8.01 25.26
CA ASP A 180 -0.14 7.66 23.84
C ASP A 180 -1.06 8.54 22.98
N PHE A 181 -0.66 8.71 21.73
CA PHE A 181 -1.50 9.27 20.68
C PHE A 181 -2.13 8.13 19.89
N GLU A 182 -3.44 7.98 20.06
CA GLU A 182 -4.29 6.94 19.45
C GLU A 182 -4.49 7.14 17.94
N PRO A 183 -5.09 6.15 17.23
CA PRO A 183 -5.30 6.24 15.78
C PRO A 183 -6.02 7.52 15.37
N ALA A 184 -5.48 8.22 14.37
CA ALA A 184 -6.00 9.50 13.88
C ALA A 184 -5.64 9.71 12.41
N ASN A 185 -6.51 10.36 11.64
CA ASN A 185 -6.28 10.64 10.21
C ASN A 185 -5.94 9.36 9.42
N ALA A 186 -4.79 9.30 8.73
CA ALA A 186 -4.45 8.16 7.89
C ALA A 186 -4.03 6.95 8.72
N THR A 187 -4.74 5.83 8.55
CA THR A 187 -4.47 4.55 9.24
C THR A 187 -4.55 3.35 8.28
N GLY A 188 -4.46 3.59 6.96
CA GLY A 188 -4.54 2.54 5.94
C GLY A 188 -3.35 1.57 5.88
N GLY A 189 -2.40 1.69 6.81
CA GLY A 189 -1.25 0.84 6.99
C GLY A 189 -0.42 1.27 8.20
N GLN A 190 0.70 0.59 8.40
CA GLN A 190 1.46 0.65 9.64
C GLN A 190 2.01 2.04 9.89
N TRP A 191 1.85 2.55 11.12
CA TRP A 191 2.51 3.77 11.55
C TRP A 191 3.97 3.52 11.88
N GLU A 192 4.87 4.34 11.34
CA GLU A 192 6.32 4.21 11.45
C GLU A 192 6.96 5.58 11.69
N CYS A 193 8.22 5.56 12.14
CA CYS A 193 9.10 6.74 12.24
C CYS A 193 8.42 8.01 12.81
N PRO A 194 7.95 8.01 14.07
CA PRO A 194 7.39 9.19 14.70
C PRO A 194 8.47 10.25 14.97
N ASP A 195 8.14 11.53 14.86
CA ASP A 195 9.00 12.64 15.32
C ASP A 195 8.18 13.76 15.96
N LEU A 196 8.55 14.18 17.17
CA LEU A 196 7.83 15.20 17.95
C LEU A 196 8.76 16.38 18.26
N PHE A 197 8.37 17.58 17.83
CA PHE A 197 9.17 18.79 18.04
C PHE A 197 8.33 20.07 18.09
N PRO A 198 8.80 21.12 18.80
CA PRO A 198 8.15 22.43 18.81
C PRO A 198 8.57 23.27 17.59
N LEU A 199 7.64 24.08 17.08
CA LEU A 199 7.87 25.11 16.05
C LEU A 199 7.14 26.41 16.40
N ALA A 200 7.77 27.54 16.08
CA ALA A 200 7.15 28.86 16.16
C ALA A 200 6.29 29.11 14.92
N VAL A 201 5.04 29.51 15.11
CA VAL A 201 4.15 29.91 14.00
C VAL A 201 4.59 31.26 13.46
N ASP A 202 4.86 31.33 12.16
CA ASP A 202 5.42 32.49 11.45
C ASP A 202 6.71 33.03 12.11
N GLY A 203 7.48 32.16 12.76
CA GLY A 203 8.69 32.53 13.49
C GLY A 203 8.46 33.31 14.79
N ASN A 204 7.21 33.43 15.27
CA ASN A 204 6.90 34.12 16.52
C ASN A 204 7.20 33.23 17.75
N PRO A 205 8.22 33.54 18.57
CA PRO A 205 8.62 32.71 19.71
C PRO A 205 7.58 32.67 20.85
N ASN A 206 6.59 33.59 20.84
CA ASN A 206 5.49 33.60 21.80
C ASN A 206 4.29 32.77 21.34
N ASN A 207 4.34 32.20 20.13
CA ASN A 207 3.31 31.33 19.58
C ASN A 207 3.95 30.01 19.11
N ILE A 208 4.24 29.14 20.06
CA ILE A 208 4.81 27.81 19.81
C ILE A 208 3.69 26.80 19.72
N LYS A 209 3.74 25.96 18.68
CA LYS A 209 2.96 24.72 18.55
C LYS A 209 3.92 23.54 18.52
N TRP A 210 3.41 22.38 18.91
CA TRP A 210 4.12 21.12 18.73
C TRP A 210 3.62 20.43 17.48
N VAL A 211 4.53 19.78 16.78
CA VAL A 211 4.26 19.00 15.59
C VAL A 211 4.63 17.56 15.87
N LEU A 212 3.67 16.65 15.68
CA LEU A 212 3.89 15.22 15.66
C LEU A 212 3.85 14.76 14.21
N VAL A 213 4.98 14.26 13.71
CA VAL A 213 5.09 13.57 12.43
C VAL A 213 4.88 12.08 12.66
N VAL A 214 4.14 11.43 11.77
CA VAL A 214 3.98 9.98 11.71
C VAL A 214 4.04 9.54 10.25
N ASN A 215 4.89 8.57 9.94
CA ASN A 215 4.98 7.99 8.60
C ASN A 215 4.06 6.76 8.51
N ILE A 216 3.56 6.44 7.31
CA ILE A 216 2.60 5.37 7.08
C ILE A 216 2.97 4.50 5.89
N ASN A 217 2.84 3.17 6.02
CA ASN A 217 3.03 2.23 4.91
C ASN A 217 2.14 0.96 5.00
N PRO A 218 1.33 0.63 3.96
CA PRO A 218 0.90 1.51 2.87
C PRO A 218 -0.14 2.54 3.35
N GLY A 219 -0.69 3.36 2.47
CA GLY A 219 -1.81 4.26 2.80
C GLY A 219 -1.49 5.74 2.73
N SER A 220 -0.36 6.13 2.12
CA SER A 220 -0.09 7.51 1.71
C SER A 220 -1.13 8.02 0.72
N VAL A 221 -1.33 9.35 0.66
CA VAL A 221 -2.22 10.00 -0.32
C VAL A 221 -1.85 9.68 -1.77
N ALA A 222 -0.57 9.53 -2.08
CA ALA A 222 -0.08 9.15 -3.39
C ALA A 222 -0.02 7.61 -3.58
N GLY A 223 -0.41 6.81 -2.58
CA GLY A 223 -0.26 5.35 -2.59
C GLY A 223 1.10 4.87 -2.05
N GLY A 224 1.14 3.62 -1.61
CA GLY A 224 2.29 3.06 -0.91
C GLY A 224 2.62 3.85 0.36
N SER A 225 3.90 4.15 0.56
CA SER A 225 4.42 4.78 1.77
C SER A 225 4.50 6.32 1.70
N GLY A 226 4.29 7.02 2.83
CA GLY A 226 4.38 8.48 2.92
C GLY A 226 4.34 9.01 4.35
N GLY A 227 4.30 10.33 4.54
CA GLY A 227 4.31 10.97 5.87
C GLY A 227 3.11 11.89 6.10
N GLN A 228 2.50 11.82 7.27
CA GLN A 228 1.49 12.77 7.76
C GLN A 228 2.01 13.52 8.99
N TYR A 229 1.34 14.62 9.35
CA TYR A 229 1.66 15.38 10.55
C TYR A 229 0.42 15.91 11.26
N PHE A 230 0.60 16.24 12.54
CA PHE A 230 -0.41 16.81 13.41
C PHE A 230 0.16 18.05 14.07
N VAL A 231 -0.59 19.14 14.09
CA VAL A 231 -0.25 20.37 14.82
C VAL A 231 -1.05 20.40 16.11
N GLY A 232 -0.40 20.73 17.23
CA GLY A 232 -1.05 20.75 18.52
C GLY A 232 -0.18 21.28 19.66
N SER A 233 -0.33 20.70 20.84
CA SER A 233 0.44 21.03 22.04
C SER A 233 0.98 19.78 22.73
N PHE A 234 2.17 19.88 23.32
CA PHE A 234 2.74 18.86 24.20
C PHE A 234 3.03 19.46 25.57
N ASP A 235 2.42 18.93 26.62
CA ASP A 235 2.55 19.45 27.99
C ASP A 235 3.72 18.82 28.78
N GLY A 236 4.48 17.93 28.14
CA GLY A 236 5.53 17.11 28.75
C GLY A 236 5.12 15.66 28.99
N THR A 237 3.82 15.36 28.90
CA THR A 237 3.24 14.01 29.08
C THR A 237 2.40 13.62 27.86
N THR A 238 1.44 14.47 27.48
CA THR A 238 0.42 14.20 26.48
C THR A 238 0.59 15.13 25.28
N PHE A 239 0.49 14.58 24.07
CA PHE A 239 0.32 15.36 22.85
C PHE A 239 -1.17 15.49 22.53
N THR A 240 -1.68 16.72 22.44
CA THR A 240 -3.07 17.00 22.06
C THR A 240 -3.09 17.65 20.68
N SER A 241 -3.65 16.94 19.70
CA SER A 241 -3.79 17.40 18.32
C SER A 241 -4.90 18.44 18.17
N GLU A 242 -4.67 19.44 17.33
CA GLU A 242 -5.64 20.45 16.88
C GLU A 242 -6.05 20.24 15.41
N THR A 243 -5.39 19.32 14.69
CA THR A 243 -5.60 19.06 13.25
C THR A 243 -6.00 17.61 12.95
N THR A 244 -6.46 16.87 13.95
CA THR A 244 -7.10 15.57 13.73
C THR A 244 -8.48 15.77 13.13
N ASP A 245 -8.74 15.09 12.01
CA ASP A 245 -10.03 15.08 11.34
C ASP A 245 -11.04 14.24 12.16
N PRO A 246 -12.28 14.73 12.34
CA PRO A 246 -13.30 13.98 13.06
C PRO A 246 -13.66 12.66 12.35
N VAL A 247 -13.45 11.52 13.01
CA VAL A 247 -13.64 10.16 12.44
C VAL A 247 -15.08 9.87 12.00
N ASP A 248 -16.08 10.45 12.66
CA ASP A 248 -17.51 10.21 12.41
C ASP A 248 -18.13 11.16 11.38
N VAL A 249 -17.31 11.92 10.65
CA VAL A 249 -17.80 12.93 9.70
C VAL A 249 -17.39 12.52 8.30
N ALA A 250 -18.39 12.23 7.48
CA ALA A 250 -18.23 11.99 6.06
C ALA A 250 -17.56 13.19 5.33
N PRO A 251 -16.80 12.94 4.25
CA PRO A 251 -16.27 14.02 3.42
C PRO A 251 -17.42 14.85 2.82
N PRO A 252 -17.19 16.15 2.51
CA PRO A 252 -18.21 17.00 1.94
C PRO A 252 -18.68 16.42 0.59
N GLY A 253 -19.98 16.22 0.42
CA GLY A 253 -20.50 15.59 -0.78
C GLY A 253 -21.98 15.23 -0.69
N THR A 254 -22.42 14.36 -1.60
CA THR A 254 -23.78 13.82 -1.65
C THR A 254 -23.76 12.38 -1.15
N LEU A 255 -24.47 12.12 -0.05
CA LEU A 255 -24.66 10.76 0.47
C LEU A 255 -25.46 9.92 -0.53
N LEU A 256 -24.88 8.81 -0.97
CA LEU A 256 -25.50 7.80 -1.81
C LEU A 256 -26.17 6.71 -0.96
N ALA A 257 -25.48 6.23 0.09
CA ALA A 257 -26.01 5.25 1.04
C ALA A 257 -25.18 5.22 2.32
N GLY A 258 -25.83 5.30 3.49
CA GLY A 258 -25.17 5.15 4.80
C GLY A 258 -25.91 4.18 5.74
N PHE A 259 -26.83 3.37 5.21
CA PHE A 259 -27.51 2.26 5.91
C PHE A 259 -28.20 2.54 7.27
N ASN A 260 -28.35 3.81 7.63
CA ASN A 260 -28.92 4.30 8.89
C ASN A 260 -30.46 4.17 9.02
N GLY A 261 -31.15 3.79 7.94
CA GLY A 261 -32.62 3.72 7.88
C GLY A 261 -33.25 2.43 8.43
N GLY A 262 -32.43 1.48 8.91
CA GLY A 262 -32.92 0.20 9.46
C GLY A 262 -33.49 -0.77 8.42
N SER A 263 -33.25 -0.55 7.13
CA SER A 263 -33.61 -1.47 6.05
C SER A 263 -32.72 -1.26 4.83
N TYR A 264 -32.59 -2.28 3.98
CA TYR A 264 -31.94 -2.20 2.67
C TYR A 264 -32.85 -1.59 1.59
N SER A 265 -33.66 -0.59 1.94
CA SER A 265 -34.56 0.05 0.97
C SER A 265 -33.76 0.69 -0.17
N GLY A 266 -34.17 0.46 -1.42
CA GLY A 266 -33.43 0.89 -2.61
C GLY A 266 -32.27 -0.01 -3.00
N TRP A 267 -32.07 -1.14 -2.32
CA TRP A 267 -31.09 -2.17 -2.68
C TRP A 267 -31.78 -3.49 -3.03
N ASN A 268 -31.26 -4.17 -4.03
CA ASN A 268 -31.67 -5.51 -4.40
C ASN A 268 -30.79 -6.54 -3.68
N VAL A 269 -31.39 -7.40 -2.87
CA VAL A 269 -30.72 -8.47 -2.13
C VAL A 269 -30.84 -9.77 -2.91
N SER A 270 -29.72 -10.39 -3.26
CA SER A 270 -29.68 -11.69 -3.93
C SER A 270 -28.81 -12.66 -3.13
N ASN A 271 -29.44 -13.62 -2.47
CA ASN A 271 -28.77 -14.65 -1.68
C ASN A 271 -28.68 -15.97 -2.45
N ASP A 272 -27.73 -16.82 -2.06
CA ASP A 272 -27.69 -18.22 -2.52
C ASP A 272 -29.07 -18.88 -2.30
N PRO A 273 -29.72 -19.45 -3.34
CA PRO A 273 -31.00 -20.14 -3.19
C PRO A 273 -30.99 -21.28 -2.15
N ALA A 274 -29.83 -21.91 -1.92
CA ALA A 274 -29.66 -22.94 -0.91
C ALA A 274 -29.63 -22.37 0.53
N ASN A 275 -29.36 -21.07 0.67
CA ASN A 275 -29.37 -20.35 1.94
C ASN A 275 -30.10 -18.99 1.79
N PRO A 276 -31.45 -18.97 1.80
CA PRO A 276 -32.23 -17.76 1.56
C PRO A 276 -32.00 -16.65 2.60
N GLY A 277 -31.47 -16.98 3.79
CA GLY A 277 -31.12 -15.99 4.82
C GLY A 277 -29.90 -15.14 4.44
N GLY A 278 -28.94 -15.73 3.70
CA GLY A 278 -27.76 -15.07 3.15
C GLY A 278 -26.87 -14.28 4.13
N PRO A 279 -25.82 -13.63 3.59
CA PRO A 279 -24.85 -12.89 4.40
C PRO A 279 -25.38 -11.53 4.88
N TRP A 280 -26.47 -11.02 4.32
CA TRP A 280 -26.93 -9.64 4.56
C TRP A 280 -27.95 -9.50 5.70
N GLY A 281 -28.57 -10.61 6.13
CA GLY A 281 -29.70 -10.58 7.05
C GLY A 281 -30.93 -9.87 6.46
N THR A 282 -31.87 -9.46 7.32
CA THR A 282 -33.11 -8.78 6.91
C THR A 282 -33.03 -7.25 6.93
N ALA A 283 -32.03 -6.69 7.60
CA ALA A 283 -31.76 -5.26 7.72
C ALA A 283 -30.27 -5.02 8.06
N PRO A 284 -29.73 -3.82 7.79
CA PRO A 284 -28.40 -3.43 8.24
C PRO A 284 -28.26 -3.58 9.76
N PRO A 285 -27.30 -4.36 10.29
CA PRO A 285 -27.05 -4.41 11.73
C PRO A 285 -26.37 -3.13 12.22
N GLY A 286 -26.46 -2.83 13.52
CA GLY A 286 -25.81 -1.66 14.12
C GLY A 286 -24.35 -1.84 14.51
N GLY A 287 -23.67 -2.88 13.97
CA GLY A 287 -22.28 -3.19 14.30
C GLY A 287 -22.00 -4.70 14.34
N THR A 288 -21.34 -5.14 15.41
CA THR A 288 -20.82 -6.51 15.58
C THR A 288 -21.93 -7.56 15.63
N LEU A 289 -21.80 -8.63 14.85
CA LEU A 289 -22.69 -9.79 14.87
C LEU A 289 -22.18 -10.90 15.80
N ALA A 290 -23.05 -11.85 16.13
CA ALA A 290 -22.70 -12.97 17.01
C ALA A 290 -21.59 -13.85 16.38
N GLY A 291 -20.50 -14.07 17.11
CA GLY A 291 -19.34 -14.84 16.64
C GLY A 291 -18.33 -14.04 15.82
N GLN A 292 -18.60 -12.76 15.55
CA GLN A 292 -17.70 -11.84 14.85
C GLN A 292 -16.71 -11.20 15.84
N GLN A 293 -15.56 -10.77 15.33
CA GLN A 293 -14.69 -9.86 16.06
C GLN A 293 -15.33 -8.47 16.18
N THR A 294 -14.82 -7.59 17.05
CA THR A 294 -15.43 -6.27 17.27
C THR A 294 -15.31 -5.40 16.04
N VAL A 295 -16.45 -5.03 15.47
CA VAL A 295 -16.58 -4.10 14.36
C VAL A 295 -16.40 -2.66 14.85
N THR A 296 -15.54 -1.90 14.17
CA THR A 296 -15.26 -0.48 14.47
C THR A 296 -15.15 0.34 13.19
N GLY A 297 -15.26 1.67 13.27
CA GLY A 297 -15.09 2.57 12.12
C GLY A 297 -16.34 2.82 11.27
N SER A 298 -17.47 2.15 11.54
CA SER A 298 -18.76 2.45 10.91
C SER A 298 -19.35 3.78 11.40
N ILE A 299 -20.17 4.44 10.58
CA ILE A 299 -20.79 5.72 10.92
C ILE A 299 -22.31 5.56 11.04
N GLY A 300 -22.84 6.00 12.17
CA GLY A 300 -24.29 5.99 12.42
C GLY A 300 -24.82 4.69 13.01
N ALA A 301 -26.04 4.33 12.64
CA ALA A 301 -26.86 3.29 13.27
C ALA A 301 -26.89 1.95 12.51
N GLY A 302 -26.33 1.88 11.30
CA GLY A 302 -26.32 0.62 10.54
C GLY A 302 -25.23 0.57 9.48
N LEU A 303 -24.78 -0.64 9.14
CA LEU A 303 -23.79 -0.90 8.07
C LEU A 303 -24.17 -2.13 7.24
N VAL A 304 -23.54 -2.32 6.08
CA VAL A 304 -23.53 -3.63 5.40
C VAL A 304 -22.54 -4.53 6.12
N ASN A 305 -22.99 -5.69 6.59
CA ASN A 305 -22.15 -6.67 7.27
C ASN A 305 -22.47 -8.07 6.74
N GLY A 306 -21.54 -8.65 5.96
CA GLY A 306 -21.68 -9.97 5.35
C GLY A 306 -21.58 -11.15 6.32
N PHE A 307 -21.17 -10.94 7.58
CA PHE A 307 -20.92 -12.01 8.54
C PHE A 307 -22.20 -12.66 9.12
N ASN A 308 -23.39 -12.33 8.61
CA ASN A 308 -24.63 -12.89 9.14
C ASN A 308 -24.70 -14.41 8.91
N GLY A 309 -24.52 -15.19 9.98
CA GLY A 309 -24.41 -16.65 9.89
C GLY A 309 -22.99 -17.18 9.72
N GLY A 310 -21.98 -16.32 9.94
CA GLY A 310 -20.56 -16.60 9.73
C GLY A 310 -20.10 -16.30 8.31
N ASP A 311 -18.94 -16.84 7.91
CA ASP A 311 -18.35 -16.65 6.57
C ASP A 311 -19.00 -17.55 5.49
N VAL A 312 -19.84 -18.51 5.86
CA VAL A 312 -20.38 -19.51 4.90
C VAL A 312 -21.47 -18.95 3.96
N PRO A 313 -22.42 -18.11 4.42
CA PRO A 313 -23.46 -17.56 3.56
C PRO A 313 -22.91 -16.67 2.47
N THR A 314 -23.40 -16.82 1.23
CA THR A 314 -22.96 -16.01 0.09
C THR A 314 -24.14 -15.26 -0.54
N GLY A 315 -23.87 -14.08 -1.11
CA GLY A 315 -24.88 -13.24 -1.73
C GLY A 315 -24.33 -11.95 -2.35
N THR A 316 -25.24 -11.12 -2.84
CA THR A 316 -24.95 -9.81 -3.43
C THR A 316 -26.00 -8.80 -2.99
N LEU A 317 -25.55 -7.58 -2.71
CA LEU A 317 -26.38 -6.39 -2.56
C LEU A 317 -26.08 -5.43 -3.71
N GLU A 318 -27.11 -4.97 -4.42
CA GLU A 318 -26.93 -4.00 -5.51
C GLU A 318 -27.84 -2.78 -5.32
N SER A 319 -27.26 -1.58 -5.38
CA SER A 319 -27.98 -0.32 -5.18
C SER A 319 -28.92 -0.02 -6.34
N ALA A 320 -29.88 0.90 -6.10
CA ALA A 320 -30.55 1.60 -7.19
C ALA A 320 -29.53 2.35 -8.07
N PRO A 321 -29.80 2.51 -9.37
CA PRO A 321 -28.93 3.29 -10.26
C PRO A 321 -28.83 4.76 -9.84
N PHE A 322 -27.66 5.35 -10.02
CA PHE A 322 -27.40 6.79 -9.83
C PHE A 322 -26.49 7.33 -10.93
N THR A 323 -26.49 8.66 -11.12
CA THR A 323 -25.59 9.33 -12.07
C THR A 323 -24.31 9.78 -11.37
N ILE A 324 -23.16 9.42 -11.93
CA ILE A 324 -21.86 9.90 -11.47
C ILE A 324 -21.75 11.39 -11.81
N SER A 325 -21.70 12.24 -10.78
CA SER A 325 -21.67 13.71 -10.93
C SER A 325 -20.45 14.37 -10.32
N LYS A 326 -19.64 13.60 -9.58
CA LYS A 326 -18.48 14.04 -8.80
C LYS A 326 -17.24 13.28 -9.21
N ASP A 327 -16.07 13.78 -8.84
CA ASP A 327 -14.79 13.14 -9.21
C ASP A 327 -14.51 11.86 -8.42
N TYR A 328 -15.02 11.77 -7.18
CA TYR A 328 -14.78 10.65 -6.30
C TYR A 328 -16.06 10.05 -5.71
N ILE A 329 -15.99 8.76 -5.38
CA ILE A 329 -16.89 8.11 -4.43
C ILE A 329 -16.05 7.65 -3.25
N ASN A 330 -16.30 8.25 -2.08
CA ASN A 330 -15.73 7.84 -0.81
C ASN A 330 -16.67 6.86 -0.12
N PHE A 331 -16.15 5.87 0.58
CA PHE A 331 -16.95 4.93 1.35
C PHE A 331 -16.09 4.21 2.37
N LEU A 332 -16.71 3.62 3.37
CA LEU A 332 -16.07 2.79 4.37
C LEU A 332 -16.10 1.33 3.90
N ALA A 333 -14.98 0.61 4.03
CA ALA A 333 -14.91 -0.81 3.75
C ALA A 333 -14.01 -1.55 4.76
N GLY A 334 -14.42 -2.76 5.11
CA GLY A 334 -13.70 -3.72 5.96
C GLY A 334 -14.03 -5.15 5.55
N GLY A 335 -13.69 -6.13 6.37
CA GLY A 335 -13.87 -7.55 6.10
C GLY A 335 -12.73 -8.15 5.27
N GLY A 336 -13.04 -9.18 4.49
CA GLY A 336 -12.13 -10.01 3.74
C GLY A 336 -11.39 -9.34 2.59
N ASN A 337 -10.16 -9.82 2.36
CA ASN A 337 -9.32 -9.43 1.25
C ASN A 337 -9.33 -10.50 0.14
N HIS A 338 -10.50 -10.76 -0.43
CA HIS A 338 -10.67 -11.69 -1.55
C HIS A 338 -11.03 -10.91 -2.82
N PRO A 339 -10.04 -10.45 -3.60
CA PRO A 339 -10.30 -9.61 -4.77
C PRO A 339 -10.89 -10.41 -5.93
N ARG A 340 -11.69 -9.72 -6.75
CA ARG A 340 -12.21 -10.24 -8.01
C ARG A 340 -11.06 -10.55 -8.98
N GLN A 341 -11.02 -11.75 -9.55
CA GLN A 341 -10.04 -12.08 -10.59
C GLN A 341 -10.62 -11.87 -11.99
N ALA A 342 -9.76 -11.46 -12.92
CA ALA A 342 -10.14 -11.32 -14.32
C ALA A 342 -10.55 -12.68 -14.91
N GLY A 343 -11.66 -12.70 -15.66
CA GLY A 343 -12.18 -13.92 -16.29
C GLY A 343 -13.08 -14.77 -15.40
N GLU A 344 -13.30 -14.38 -14.14
CA GLU A 344 -14.29 -15.02 -13.27
C GLU A 344 -15.73 -14.59 -13.58
N GLN A 345 -16.68 -15.42 -13.14
CA GLN A 345 -18.12 -15.18 -13.26
C GLN A 345 -18.87 -15.40 -11.93
N PRO A 346 -20.08 -14.85 -11.77
CA PRO A 346 -20.95 -15.19 -10.64
C PRO A 346 -21.46 -16.64 -10.74
N GLY A 347 -21.39 -17.39 -9.63
CA GLY A 347 -21.88 -18.77 -9.57
C GLY A 347 -21.20 -19.76 -10.55
N ASN A 348 -21.75 -20.96 -10.66
CA ASN A 348 -21.27 -22.01 -11.57
C ASN A 348 -22.11 -22.07 -12.86
N THR A 349 -22.20 -20.99 -13.62
CA THR A 349 -22.88 -21.05 -14.93
C THR A 349 -22.06 -21.86 -15.95
N PRO A 350 -22.61 -22.90 -16.59
CA PRO A 350 -21.91 -23.66 -17.62
C PRO A 350 -21.50 -22.81 -18.84
N PRO A 351 -20.33 -23.07 -19.46
CA PRO A 351 -19.98 -22.41 -20.71
C PRO A 351 -20.90 -22.84 -21.86
N PRO A 352 -21.01 -22.05 -22.95
CA PRO A 352 -21.74 -22.46 -24.14
C PRO A 352 -21.13 -23.73 -24.77
N GLY A 353 -21.97 -24.74 -25.01
CA GLY A 353 -21.55 -26.01 -25.60
C GLY A 353 -22.60 -27.10 -25.39
N TYR A 354 -22.20 -28.36 -25.62
CA TYR A 354 -23.03 -29.50 -25.28
C TYR A 354 -22.41 -30.30 -24.14
N LEU A 355 -23.27 -30.86 -23.28
CA LEU A 355 -22.86 -31.68 -22.15
C LEU A 355 -22.30 -33.01 -22.65
N LEU A 356 -21.13 -33.37 -22.16
CA LEU A 356 -20.63 -34.73 -22.23
C LEU A 356 -21.30 -35.54 -21.12
N PHE A 357 -21.72 -36.76 -21.46
CA PHE A 357 -22.31 -37.71 -20.51
C PHE A 357 -23.53 -37.15 -19.75
N ASP A 358 -24.31 -36.30 -20.40
CA ASP A 358 -25.48 -35.60 -19.85
C ASP A 358 -25.21 -34.88 -18.51
N GLY A 359 -23.97 -34.42 -18.29
CA GLY A 359 -23.57 -33.80 -17.03
C GLY A 359 -23.69 -34.72 -15.82
N PHE A 360 -23.72 -36.05 -16.03
CA PHE A 360 -24.00 -37.07 -15.02
C PHE A 360 -25.44 -37.12 -14.49
N ASP A 361 -26.38 -36.33 -15.04
CA ASP A 361 -27.77 -36.27 -14.59
C ASP A 361 -28.71 -37.32 -15.24
N TYR A 362 -28.15 -38.32 -15.93
CA TYR A 362 -28.92 -39.42 -16.51
C TYR A 362 -29.48 -40.40 -15.44
N PRO A 363 -30.51 -41.20 -15.79
CA PRO A 363 -31.02 -42.26 -14.90
C PRO A 363 -30.08 -43.48 -14.86
N GLY A 364 -29.91 -44.09 -13.67
CA GLY A 364 -29.12 -45.32 -13.50
C GLY A 364 -27.71 -45.08 -12.94
N THR A 365 -26.82 -46.06 -13.16
CA THR A 365 -25.44 -46.08 -12.62
C THR A 365 -24.41 -45.73 -13.70
N LEU A 366 -23.18 -45.39 -13.29
CA LEU A 366 -22.06 -45.19 -14.21
C LEU A 366 -21.86 -46.35 -15.22
N SER A 367 -21.90 -47.60 -14.75
CA SER A 367 -21.73 -48.77 -15.63
C SER A 367 -22.88 -48.95 -16.62
N ALA A 368 -24.12 -48.59 -16.26
CA ALA A 368 -25.25 -48.61 -17.18
C ALA A 368 -25.07 -47.59 -18.33
N ALA A 369 -24.35 -46.50 -18.08
CA ALA A 369 -23.94 -45.50 -19.07
C ALA A 369 -22.60 -45.83 -19.76
N GLY A 370 -22.05 -47.03 -19.55
CA GLY A 370 -20.86 -47.51 -20.25
C GLY A 370 -19.52 -47.11 -19.62
N TRP A 371 -19.51 -46.49 -18.43
CA TRP A 371 -18.27 -46.21 -17.70
C TRP A 371 -17.68 -47.48 -17.09
N GLN A 372 -16.35 -47.54 -17.07
CA GLN A 372 -15.58 -48.65 -16.50
C GLN A 372 -14.94 -48.20 -15.18
N LEU A 373 -15.16 -48.98 -14.12
CA LEU A 373 -14.65 -48.70 -12.79
C LEU A 373 -13.69 -49.81 -12.36
N THR A 374 -12.62 -49.45 -11.67
CA THR A 374 -11.66 -50.39 -11.07
C THR A 374 -11.39 -50.04 -9.62
N GLY A 375 -10.77 -50.97 -8.88
CA GLY A 375 -10.42 -50.77 -7.48
C GLY A 375 -11.65 -50.77 -6.57
N ASP A 376 -11.73 -49.81 -5.66
CA ASP A 376 -12.75 -49.68 -4.62
C ASP A 376 -14.07 -49.05 -5.11
N PHE A 377 -14.12 -48.53 -6.35
CA PHE A 377 -15.27 -47.76 -6.84
C PHE A 377 -16.46 -48.63 -7.24
N GLU A 378 -17.62 -48.33 -6.66
CA GLU A 378 -18.87 -49.05 -6.85
C GLU A 378 -19.82 -48.28 -7.78
N ALA A 379 -20.29 -48.94 -8.84
CA ALA A 379 -21.22 -48.33 -9.79
C ALA A 379 -22.54 -47.86 -9.16
N ALA A 380 -23.01 -48.51 -8.08
CA ALA A 380 -24.24 -48.12 -7.40
C ALA A 380 -24.14 -46.79 -6.63
N ARG A 381 -22.92 -46.30 -6.37
CA ARG A 381 -22.65 -45.06 -5.62
C ARG A 381 -22.36 -43.86 -6.51
N ASN A 382 -22.29 -44.07 -7.84
CA ASN A 382 -22.04 -43.00 -8.79
C ASN A 382 -23.00 -43.06 -10.00
N PRO A 383 -23.46 -41.91 -10.53
CA PRO A 383 -23.22 -40.54 -10.04
C PRO A 383 -23.84 -40.25 -8.66
N SER A 384 -23.09 -39.59 -7.78
CA SER A 384 -23.50 -39.23 -6.41
C SER A 384 -24.29 -37.93 -6.36
N THR A 385 -25.17 -37.81 -5.36
CA THR A 385 -25.86 -36.56 -4.99
C THR A 385 -25.27 -35.88 -3.76
N VAL A 386 -24.19 -36.42 -3.18
CA VAL A 386 -23.58 -35.94 -1.91
C VAL A 386 -22.07 -35.65 -2.10
N GLY A 387 -21.51 -34.72 -1.30
CA GLY A 387 -20.14 -34.18 -1.41
C GLY A 387 -20.02 -33.06 -2.45
N GLY A 388 -18.85 -32.49 -2.77
CA GLY A 388 -18.71 -31.56 -3.92
C GLY A 388 -19.67 -30.36 -3.92
N GLU A 389 -19.39 -29.35 -3.11
CA GLU A 389 -20.17 -28.12 -3.01
C GLU A 389 -20.22 -27.37 -4.36
N TYR A 390 -21.32 -26.69 -4.64
CA TYR A 390 -21.61 -26.02 -5.92
C TYR A 390 -21.70 -26.92 -7.16
N ALA A 391 -21.87 -28.22 -6.98
CA ALA A 391 -22.26 -29.12 -8.07
C ALA A 391 -23.55 -28.68 -8.76
N ILE A 392 -23.67 -28.99 -10.05
CA ILE A 392 -24.86 -28.77 -10.87
C ILE A 392 -25.49 -30.14 -11.11
N GLY A 393 -26.29 -30.60 -10.16
CA GLY A 393 -26.94 -31.91 -10.22
C GLY A 393 -26.10 -33.02 -9.59
N LYS A 394 -26.06 -34.18 -10.25
CA LYS A 394 -25.26 -35.33 -9.82
C LYS A 394 -23.81 -35.19 -10.30
N ARG A 395 -22.88 -35.82 -9.59
CA ARG A 395 -21.44 -35.77 -9.89
C ARG A 395 -20.76 -37.10 -9.69
N ILE A 396 -19.59 -37.29 -10.29
CA ILE A 396 -18.70 -38.35 -9.85
C ILE A 396 -18.05 -37.89 -8.54
N ASN A 397 -18.08 -38.74 -7.51
CA ASN A 397 -17.44 -38.50 -6.23
C ASN A 397 -16.64 -39.74 -5.83
N THR A 398 -15.32 -39.61 -5.71
CA THR A 398 -14.44 -40.75 -5.34
C THR A 398 -14.37 -40.98 -3.83
N PHE A 399 -14.74 -39.99 -3.00
CA PHE A 399 -14.84 -40.15 -1.55
C PHE A 399 -15.99 -41.09 -1.20
N GLU A 400 -17.21 -40.78 -1.64
CA GLU A 400 -18.37 -41.63 -1.37
C GLU A 400 -18.58 -42.72 -2.42
N GLY A 401 -17.79 -42.72 -3.48
CA GLY A 401 -17.87 -43.66 -4.59
C GLY A 401 -17.46 -45.09 -4.27
N GLY A 402 -16.89 -45.32 -3.10
CA GLY A 402 -16.50 -46.62 -2.56
C GLY A 402 -16.61 -46.67 -1.03
N PRO A 403 -16.31 -47.81 -0.40
CA PRO A 403 -16.55 -48.01 1.04
C PRO A 403 -15.53 -47.31 1.96
N ASN A 404 -14.39 -46.84 1.44
CA ASN A 404 -13.22 -46.43 2.23
C ASN A 404 -12.99 -44.91 2.31
N ALA A 405 -13.97 -44.08 1.90
CA ALA A 405 -13.89 -42.62 1.97
C ALA A 405 -12.63 -42.07 1.25
N ASP A 406 -11.87 -41.20 1.93
CA ASP A 406 -10.56 -40.63 1.52
C ASP A 406 -9.47 -41.68 1.18
N ASN A 407 -9.73 -42.97 1.40
CA ASN A 407 -8.79 -44.05 1.10
C ASN A 407 -9.30 -44.98 -0.01
N ASN A 408 -10.40 -44.62 -0.69
CA ASN A 408 -10.79 -45.35 -1.90
C ASN A 408 -9.73 -45.17 -2.97
N THR A 409 -9.35 -46.26 -3.63
CA THR A 409 -8.40 -46.23 -4.75
C THR A 409 -8.95 -46.94 -5.98
N GLY A 410 -8.58 -46.49 -7.18
CA GLY A 410 -9.04 -47.05 -8.44
C GLY A 410 -9.06 -46.06 -9.60
N THR A 411 -9.78 -46.42 -10.65
CA THR A 411 -10.03 -45.52 -11.79
C THR A 411 -11.49 -45.57 -12.24
N ILE A 412 -11.98 -44.47 -12.79
CA ILE A 412 -13.30 -44.35 -13.42
C ILE A 412 -13.10 -43.81 -14.83
N THR A 413 -13.36 -44.63 -15.86
CA THR A 413 -13.05 -44.33 -17.27
C THR A 413 -14.32 -44.26 -18.12
N SER A 414 -14.49 -43.20 -18.90
CA SER A 414 -15.67 -42.96 -19.72
C SER A 414 -15.74 -43.86 -20.97
N PRO A 415 -16.93 -43.97 -21.61
CA PRO A 415 -17.05 -44.33 -23.01
C PRO A 415 -16.25 -43.39 -23.92
N GLU A 416 -16.06 -43.79 -25.18
CA GLU A 416 -15.45 -42.95 -26.22
C GLU A 416 -16.39 -41.83 -26.67
N PHE A 417 -15.80 -40.67 -26.95
CA PHE A 417 -16.48 -39.53 -27.56
C PHE A 417 -15.55 -38.80 -28.55
N TYR A 418 -16.13 -38.01 -29.45
CA TYR A 418 -15.37 -37.20 -30.40
C TYR A 418 -15.11 -35.79 -29.87
N LEU A 419 -13.89 -35.31 -30.08
CA LEU A 419 -13.52 -33.91 -29.81
C LEU A 419 -13.96 -33.02 -30.98
N THR A 420 -15.19 -32.55 -30.94
CA THR A 420 -15.80 -31.75 -32.02
C THR A 420 -15.76 -30.24 -31.77
N ASN A 421 -15.05 -29.80 -30.73
CA ASN A 421 -14.93 -28.39 -30.36
C ASN A 421 -13.55 -28.09 -29.76
N THR A 422 -13.30 -26.84 -29.39
CA THR A 422 -11.96 -26.35 -28.99
C THR A 422 -11.70 -26.41 -27.50
N ASN A 423 -12.74 -26.46 -26.66
CA ASN A 423 -12.60 -26.43 -25.20
C ASN A 423 -13.40 -27.53 -24.51
N ILE A 424 -12.82 -28.14 -23.47
CA ILE A 424 -13.57 -28.92 -22.48
C ILE A 424 -13.56 -28.17 -21.15
N GLY A 425 -14.72 -27.66 -20.77
CA GLY A 425 -14.99 -27.13 -19.44
C GLY A 425 -15.52 -28.22 -18.51
N PHE A 426 -15.15 -28.22 -17.23
CA PHE A 426 -15.72 -29.13 -16.23
C PHE A 426 -15.56 -28.60 -14.81
N LEU A 427 -16.47 -28.96 -13.91
CA LEU A 427 -16.38 -28.63 -12.48
C LEU A 427 -15.53 -29.67 -11.76
N LEU A 428 -14.55 -29.21 -10.99
CA LEU A 428 -13.65 -30.08 -10.23
C LEU A 428 -13.49 -29.58 -8.80
N GLY A 429 -13.65 -30.48 -7.84
CA GLY A 429 -13.30 -30.32 -6.42
C GLY A 429 -12.43 -31.49 -5.94
N GLY A 430 -12.08 -31.49 -4.65
CA GLY A 430 -11.26 -32.50 -3.99
C GLY A 430 -9.78 -32.13 -3.89
N GLY A 431 -8.94 -33.12 -3.64
CA GLY A 431 -7.53 -32.97 -3.30
C GLY A 431 -6.62 -32.51 -4.44
N ASN A 432 -5.49 -31.91 -4.07
CA ASN A 432 -4.45 -31.42 -4.97
C ASN A 432 -3.19 -32.28 -4.80
N ARG A 433 -3.01 -33.29 -5.66
CA ARG A 433 -1.80 -34.11 -5.71
C ARG A 433 -1.13 -33.96 -7.07
N THR A 434 0.14 -33.57 -7.08
CA THR A 434 0.91 -33.30 -8.30
C THR A 434 1.78 -34.47 -8.76
N ASP A 435 1.77 -35.58 -8.02
CA ASP A 435 2.49 -36.82 -8.32
C ASP A 435 1.75 -37.73 -9.31
N GLY A 436 0.59 -37.28 -9.81
CA GLY A 436 -0.25 -38.01 -10.76
C GLY A 436 -1.14 -39.09 -10.11
N GLN A 437 -1.13 -39.21 -8.77
CA GLN A 437 -1.97 -40.20 -8.09
C GLN A 437 -3.44 -39.79 -8.00
N LEU A 438 -3.76 -38.50 -8.09
CA LEU A 438 -5.12 -37.99 -7.96
C LEU A 438 -5.41 -36.95 -9.04
N GLN A 439 -6.04 -37.34 -10.15
CA GLN A 439 -6.30 -36.44 -11.27
C GLN A 439 -7.41 -36.92 -12.22
N VAL A 440 -8.05 -35.97 -12.90
CA VAL A 440 -8.87 -36.22 -14.10
C VAL A 440 -7.98 -36.08 -15.32
N GLU A 441 -8.06 -37.02 -16.25
CA GLU A 441 -7.24 -37.09 -17.46
C GLU A 441 -8.10 -37.11 -18.72
N LEU A 442 -7.65 -36.40 -19.76
CA LEU A 442 -8.12 -36.58 -21.13
C LEU A 442 -7.18 -37.55 -21.84
N LEU A 443 -7.72 -38.69 -22.27
CA LEU A 443 -7.00 -39.69 -23.05
C LEU A 443 -7.33 -39.52 -24.53
N VAL A 444 -6.32 -39.38 -25.39
CA VAL A 444 -6.47 -39.44 -26.86
C VAL A 444 -5.61 -40.61 -27.35
N ASN A 445 -6.21 -41.53 -28.11
CA ASN A 445 -5.58 -42.80 -28.51
C ASN A 445 -5.00 -43.60 -27.32
N GLY A 446 -5.66 -43.54 -26.16
CA GLY A 446 -5.25 -44.23 -24.93
C GLY A 446 -4.12 -43.56 -24.15
N VAL A 447 -3.60 -42.42 -24.61
CA VAL A 447 -2.52 -41.68 -23.96
C VAL A 447 -3.07 -40.43 -23.27
N PRO A 448 -2.73 -40.15 -21.99
CA PRO A 448 -3.07 -38.89 -21.34
C PRO A 448 -2.43 -37.70 -22.05
N VAL A 449 -3.26 -36.79 -22.55
CA VAL A 449 -2.82 -35.55 -23.24
C VAL A 449 -3.11 -34.29 -22.43
N ARG A 450 -4.00 -34.38 -21.43
CA ARG A 450 -4.26 -33.35 -20.41
C ARG A 450 -4.54 -34.05 -19.08
N SER A 451 -4.18 -33.41 -17.98
CA SER A 451 -4.62 -33.81 -16.65
C SER A 451 -4.83 -32.59 -15.75
N THR A 452 -5.73 -32.73 -14.77
CA THR A 452 -6.05 -31.71 -13.77
C THR A 452 -6.42 -32.37 -12.45
N THR A 453 -5.92 -31.84 -11.34
CA THR A 453 -6.27 -32.25 -9.97
C THR A 453 -7.10 -31.15 -9.27
N GLY A 454 -7.64 -31.45 -8.10
CA GLY A 454 -8.43 -30.53 -7.29
C GLY A 454 -7.58 -29.46 -6.59
N SER A 455 -8.15 -28.82 -5.56
CA SER A 455 -7.53 -27.69 -4.84
C SER A 455 -7.48 -27.86 -3.33
N ASN A 456 -7.64 -29.10 -2.83
CA ASN A 456 -7.90 -29.40 -1.41
C ASN A 456 -9.14 -28.64 -0.91
N SER A 457 -10.21 -28.68 -1.69
CA SER A 457 -11.47 -28.00 -1.37
C SER A 457 -12.67 -28.87 -1.75
N GLY A 458 -13.72 -28.81 -0.92
CA GLY A 458 -15.02 -29.40 -1.25
C GLY A 458 -15.75 -28.59 -2.31
N ASP A 459 -15.41 -27.31 -2.47
CA ASP A 459 -15.99 -26.42 -3.48
C ASP A 459 -15.55 -26.81 -4.88
N MET A 460 -16.51 -27.15 -5.72
CA MET A 460 -16.29 -27.42 -7.13
C MET A 460 -16.23 -26.10 -7.90
N ASN A 461 -15.20 -25.95 -8.73
CA ASN A 461 -15.04 -24.79 -9.60
C ASN A 461 -14.63 -25.20 -11.01
N TRP A 462 -14.92 -24.35 -11.99
CA TRP A 462 -14.66 -24.60 -13.40
C TRP A 462 -13.16 -24.70 -13.68
N LYS A 463 -12.80 -25.78 -14.37
CA LYS A 463 -11.52 -26.00 -15.04
C LYS A 463 -11.77 -26.04 -16.54
N ASN A 464 -10.73 -25.72 -17.30
CA ASN A 464 -10.80 -25.72 -18.76
C ASN A 464 -9.57 -26.38 -19.37
N TRP A 465 -9.79 -27.18 -20.41
CA TRP A 465 -8.75 -27.67 -21.30
C TRP A 465 -8.96 -27.14 -22.72
N ASP A 466 -7.93 -26.51 -23.29
CA ASP A 466 -7.83 -26.32 -24.73
C ASP A 466 -7.50 -27.65 -25.40
N VAL A 467 -8.44 -28.13 -26.20
CA VAL A 467 -8.39 -29.39 -26.95
C VAL A 467 -8.32 -29.17 -28.46
N THR A 468 -8.13 -27.94 -28.93
CA THR A 468 -7.95 -27.60 -30.35
C THR A 468 -6.94 -28.50 -31.07
N PRO A 469 -5.77 -28.85 -30.49
CA PRO A 469 -4.81 -29.73 -31.16
C PRO A 469 -5.32 -31.16 -31.44
N TYR A 470 -6.41 -31.56 -30.80
CA TYR A 470 -6.98 -32.92 -30.89
C TYR A 470 -8.34 -32.94 -31.57
N TYR A 471 -8.73 -31.83 -32.21
CA TYR A 471 -10.01 -31.72 -32.92
C TYR A 471 -10.21 -32.88 -33.91
N GLY A 472 -11.39 -33.48 -33.88
CA GLY A 472 -11.79 -34.62 -34.70
C GLY A 472 -11.32 -35.99 -34.18
N GLN A 473 -10.49 -36.05 -33.13
CA GLN A 473 -10.01 -37.32 -32.57
C GLN A 473 -11.00 -37.92 -31.56
N ILE A 474 -10.89 -39.24 -31.37
CA ILE A 474 -11.61 -39.98 -30.34
C ILE A 474 -10.87 -39.83 -29.01
N ALA A 475 -11.61 -39.57 -27.95
CA ALA A 475 -11.10 -39.39 -26.60
C ALA A 475 -11.89 -40.16 -25.54
N ARG A 476 -11.27 -40.32 -24.37
CA ARG A 476 -11.91 -40.79 -23.11
C ARG A 476 -11.52 -39.87 -21.96
N ILE A 477 -12.38 -39.78 -20.96
CA ILE A 477 -12.04 -39.20 -19.65
C ILE A 477 -11.65 -40.34 -18.72
N ARG A 478 -10.57 -40.18 -17.96
CA ARG A 478 -10.17 -41.11 -16.90
C ARG A 478 -9.94 -40.35 -15.60
N ILE A 479 -10.69 -40.68 -14.57
CA ILE A 479 -10.44 -40.22 -13.22
C ILE A 479 -9.52 -41.25 -12.57
N VAL A 480 -8.36 -40.80 -12.11
CA VAL A 480 -7.36 -41.58 -11.40
C VAL A 480 -7.38 -41.12 -9.95
N ASP A 481 -7.59 -42.06 -9.04
CA ASP A 481 -7.51 -41.82 -7.61
C ASP A 481 -6.80 -43.00 -6.97
N ASN A 482 -5.52 -42.81 -6.67
CA ASN A 482 -4.66 -43.74 -5.95
C ASN A 482 -4.10 -43.09 -4.68
N ALA A 483 -4.68 -41.96 -4.27
CA ALA A 483 -4.24 -41.21 -3.11
C ALA A 483 -4.97 -41.70 -1.85
N THR A 484 -4.30 -41.64 -0.71
CA THR A 484 -4.90 -41.95 0.59
C THR A 484 -4.66 -40.80 1.59
N GLY A 485 -5.38 -40.83 2.70
CA GLY A 485 -5.34 -39.80 3.73
C GLY A 485 -6.17 -38.56 3.38
N ALA A 486 -6.02 -37.49 4.17
CA ALA A 486 -6.83 -36.29 3.99
C ALA A 486 -6.78 -35.75 2.56
N TRP A 487 -7.94 -35.43 2.00
CA TRP A 487 -8.10 -35.00 0.60
C TRP A 487 -7.64 -36.06 -0.41
N GLY A 488 -7.75 -37.34 -0.08
CA GLY A 488 -7.53 -38.47 -0.99
C GLY A 488 -8.76 -38.75 -1.85
N HIS A 489 -9.33 -37.72 -2.47
CA HIS A 489 -10.52 -37.87 -3.32
C HIS A 489 -10.69 -36.70 -4.31
N LEU A 490 -11.52 -36.91 -5.33
CA LEU A 490 -11.99 -35.91 -6.30
C LEU A 490 -13.51 -35.93 -6.42
N THR A 491 -14.07 -34.77 -6.77
CA THR A 491 -15.43 -34.64 -7.27
C THR A 491 -15.41 -34.01 -8.66
N LEU A 492 -16.04 -34.64 -9.66
CA LEU A 492 -16.09 -34.18 -11.05
C LEU A 492 -17.54 -34.06 -11.51
N ASP A 493 -17.88 -32.91 -12.09
CA ASP A 493 -19.24 -32.62 -12.54
C ASP A 493 -19.24 -31.82 -13.86
N ASN A 494 -20.36 -31.86 -14.58
CA ASN A 494 -20.78 -30.93 -15.61
C ASN A 494 -19.72 -30.67 -16.69
N MET A 495 -19.29 -31.74 -17.36
CA MET A 495 -18.32 -31.64 -18.46
C MET A 495 -19.00 -31.11 -19.73
N VAL A 496 -18.50 -30.00 -20.28
CA VAL A 496 -19.03 -29.32 -21.46
C VAL A 496 -17.98 -29.26 -22.54
N LEU A 497 -18.29 -29.76 -23.74
CA LEU A 497 -17.48 -29.57 -24.93
C LEU A 497 -18.02 -28.37 -25.72
N GLY A 498 -17.26 -27.30 -25.75
CA GLY A 498 -17.70 -25.98 -26.20
C GLY A 498 -16.64 -25.21 -26.98
N SER A 499 -17.04 -24.09 -27.58
CA SER A 499 -16.16 -23.22 -28.37
C SER A 499 -15.48 -22.14 -27.52
N GLU A 500 -15.95 -21.95 -26.29
CA GLU A 500 -15.45 -20.97 -25.34
C GLU A 500 -14.89 -21.67 -24.09
N PRO A 501 -13.84 -21.10 -23.46
CA PRO A 501 -13.32 -21.64 -22.22
C PRO A 501 -14.33 -21.45 -21.07
N ALA A 502 -14.38 -22.44 -20.17
CA ALA A 502 -15.13 -22.28 -18.93
C ALA A 502 -14.55 -21.17 -18.04
N LYS A 503 -15.42 -20.40 -17.41
CA LYS A 503 -15.05 -19.30 -16.50
C LYS A 503 -15.16 -19.76 -15.05
N PRO A 504 -14.11 -19.64 -14.24
CA PRO A 504 -14.19 -19.94 -12.81
C PRO A 504 -15.27 -19.10 -12.13
N ARG A 505 -15.99 -19.69 -11.18
CA ARG A 505 -16.80 -18.97 -10.21
C ARG A 505 -15.89 -18.06 -9.39
N SER A 506 -16.30 -16.80 -9.25
CA SER A 506 -15.60 -15.86 -8.37
C SER A 506 -15.74 -16.27 -6.90
N SER A 507 -14.71 -15.97 -6.10
CA SER A 507 -14.75 -16.10 -4.64
C SER A 507 -14.55 -14.74 -3.96
N GLU A 508 -15.01 -13.68 -4.63
CA GLU A 508 -14.77 -12.31 -4.20
C GLU A 508 -15.58 -11.90 -2.96
N THR A 509 -14.97 -11.05 -2.14
CA THR A 509 -15.60 -10.28 -1.06
C THR A 509 -15.30 -8.82 -1.34
N THR A 510 -16.20 -8.13 -2.03
CA THR A 510 -15.87 -6.86 -2.69
C THR A 510 -17.02 -5.88 -2.68
N VAL A 511 -16.66 -4.60 -2.72
CA VAL A 511 -17.52 -3.50 -3.14
C VAL A 511 -17.12 -3.15 -4.57
N ASN A 512 -18.09 -3.03 -5.48
CA ASN A 512 -17.84 -2.75 -6.90
C ASN A 512 -18.67 -1.55 -7.37
N LEU A 513 -18.06 -0.69 -8.19
CA LEU A 513 -18.78 0.28 -9.01
C LEU A 513 -19.09 -0.35 -10.35
N MET A 514 -20.37 -0.51 -10.67
CA MET A 514 -20.82 -1.07 -11.94
C MET A 514 -21.22 0.06 -12.88
N VAL A 515 -20.62 0.12 -14.07
CA VAL A 515 -21.03 1.02 -15.17
C VAL A 515 -21.29 0.17 -16.40
N ASN A 516 -22.46 0.31 -17.03
CA ASN A 516 -22.88 -0.51 -18.17
C ASN A 516 -22.79 -2.03 -17.91
N GLY A 517 -23.09 -2.46 -16.68
CA GLY A 517 -23.03 -3.87 -16.27
C GLY A 517 -21.62 -4.43 -16.03
N GLN A 518 -20.58 -3.60 -16.14
CA GLN A 518 -19.19 -3.99 -15.87
C GLN A 518 -18.66 -3.32 -14.60
N ALA A 519 -17.94 -4.07 -13.77
CA ALA A 519 -17.24 -3.50 -12.64
C ALA A 519 -16.06 -2.65 -13.17
N VAL A 520 -16.12 -1.34 -12.95
CA VAL A 520 -15.07 -0.38 -13.35
C VAL A 520 -14.17 0.03 -12.20
N ARG A 521 -14.62 -0.20 -10.95
CA ARG A 521 -13.84 -0.08 -9.72
C ARG A 521 -14.24 -1.21 -8.78
N THR A 522 -13.27 -1.71 -8.02
CA THR A 522 -13.45 -2.81 -7.08
C THR A 522 -12.58 -2.54 -5.85
N THR A 523 -13.11 -2.83 -4.67
CA THR A 523 -12.41 -2.71 -3.39
C THR A 523 -12.75 -3.89 -2.51
N THR A 524 -11.75 -4.39 -1.79
CA THR A 524 -11.87 -5.41 -0.74
C THR A 524 -11.69 -4.78 0.64
N GLY A 525 -11.95 -5.55 1.69
CA GLY A 525 -11.41 -5.27 3.03
C GLY A 525 -9.94 -5.69 3.15
N SER A 526 -9.39 -5.57 4.35
CA SER A 526 -7.98 -5.88 4.68
C SER A 526 -7.83 -7.10 5.59
N ASN A 527 -8.83 -7.98 5.63
CA ASN A 527 -9.01 -9.02 6.66
C ASN A 527 -9.08 -8.38 8.06
N SER A 528 -9.99 -7.41 8.21
CA SER A 528 -10.15 -6.61 9.42
C SER A 528 -11.63 -6.27 9.67
N GLU A 529 -12.06 -6.25 10.93
CA GLU A 529 -13.40 -5.74 11.30
C GLU A 529 -13.44 -4.21 11.46
N HIS A 530 -12.29 -3.54 11.26
CA HIS A 530 -12.23 -2.10 11.20
C HIS A 530 -12.56 -1.62 9.78
N LEU A 531 -13.59 -0.79 9.65
CA LEU A 531 -13.88 -0.13 8.39
C LEU A 531 -12.98 1.09 8.21
N GLU A 532 -12.33 1.17 7.06
CA GLU A 532 -11.48 2.29 6.69
C GLU A 532 -12.08 3.05 5.50
N TRP A 533 -11.82 4.35 5.44
CA TRP A 533 -12.18 5.13 4.29
C TRP A 533 -11.40 4.68 3.06
N LYS A 534 -12.15 4.42 1.99
CA LYS A 534 -11.70 4.11 0.64
C LYS A 534 -12.25 5.17 -0.30
N ALA A 535 -11.55 5.40 -1.40
CA ALA A 535 -11.98 6.34 -2.41
C ALA A 535 -11.73 5.76 -3.81
N TRP A 536 -12.71 5.93 -4.69
CA TRP A 536 -12.56 5.68 -6.11
C TRP A 536 -12.53 6.98 -6.87
N ASP A 537 -11.49 7.22 -7.65
CA ASP A 537 -11.55 8.19 -8.74
C ASP A 537 -12.51 7.67 -9.82
N VAL A 538 -13.60 8.39 -10.02
CA VAL A 538 -14.66 8.10 -10.98
C VAL A 538 -14.85 9.23 -11.99
N SER A 539 -13.92 10.19 -12.03
CA SER A 539 -13.95 11.37 -12.91
C SER A 539 -14.17 11.00 -14.38
N ALA A 540 -13.51 9.93 -14.84
CA ALA A 540 -13.61 9.38 -16.19
C ALA A 540 -15.02 8.88 -16.56
N TYR A 541 -15.90 8.65 -15.58
CA TYR A 541 -17.26 8.13 -15.78
C TYR A 541 -18.34 9.17 -15.50
N LYS A 542 -17.98 10.44 -15.26
CA LYS A 542 -18.95 11.54 -15.04
C LYS A 542 -20.02 11.55 -16.14
N GLY A 543 -21.28 11.65 -15.73
CA GLY A 543 -22.46 11.60 -16.59
C GLY A 543 -22.98 10.20 -16.89
N SER A 544 -22.25 9.14 -16.56
CA SER A 544 -22.71 7.76 -16.72
C SER A 544 -23.65 7.34 -15.59
N GLU A 545 -24.57 6.43 -15.91
CA GLU A 545 -25.37 5.71 -14.90
C GLU A 545 -24.54 4.56 -14.31
N ALA A 546 -24.63 4.40 -12.98
CA ALA A 546 -23.88 3.40 -12.24
C ALA A 546 -24.70 2.78 -11.10
N THR A 547 -24.30 1.60 -10.64
CA THR A 547 -24.76 0.97 -9.39
C THR A 547 -23.57 0.62 -8.51
N ILE A 548 -23.78 0.57 -7.19
CA ILE A 548 -22.83 -0.03 -6.26
C ILE A 548 -23.27 -1.48 -6.01
N ARG A 549 -22.36 -2.42 -6.24
CA ARG A 549 -22.59 -3.86 -6.01
C ARG A 549 -21.62 -4.39 -4.97
N ILE A 550 -22.16 -4.82 -3.83
CA ILE A 550 -21.42 -5.45 -2.75
C ILE A 550 -21.61 -6.97 -2.87
N VAL A 551 -20.51 -7.72 -2.91
CA VAL A 551 -20.48 -9.16 -3.18
C VAL A 551 -19.81 -9.85 -2.01
N ASP A 552 -20.43 -10.93 -1.55
CA ASP A 552 -19.87 -11.85 -0.58
C ASP A 552 -20.02 -13.27 -1.11
N ASN A 553 -18.92 -13.86 -1.59
CA ASN A 553 -18.95 -15.11 -2.35
C ASN A 553 -17.84 -16.09 -1.91
N ASN A 554 -17.26 -15.86 -0.73
CA ASN A 554 -16.17 -16.65 -0.18
C ASN A 554 -16.61 -17.35 1.10
N ARG A 555 -16.38 -18.67 1.22
CA ARG A 555 -16.78 -19.46 2.41
C ARG A 555 -15.63 -19.73 3.38
N GLY A 556 -14.43 -19.25 3.07
CA GLY A 556 -13.22 -19.44 3.86
C GLY A 556 -13.12 -18.44 5.01
N GLY A 557 -11.98 -18.43 5.71
CA GLY A 557 -11.74 -17.42 6.75
C GLY A 557 -11.72 -16.01 6.16
N TRP A 558 -12.35 -15.07 6.89
CA TRP A 558 -12.61 -13.71 6.39
C TRP A 558 -13.47 -13.71 5.12
N GLY A 559 -14.34 -14.70 4.96
CA GLY A 559 -15.29 -14.81 3.86
C GLY A 559 -16.51 -13.91 4.07
N HIS A 560 -16.27 -12.63 4.39
CA HIS A 560 -17.33 -11.64 4.51
C HIS A 560 -16.83 -10.24 4.14
N ILE A 561 -17.72 -9.32 3.78
CA ILE A 561 -17.37 -7.91 3.52
C ILE A 561 -18.17 -6.97 4.42
N LEU A 562 -17.52 -5.90 4.87
CA LEU A 562 -18.18 -4.78 5.56
C LEU A 562 -18.17 -3.55 4.63
N ALA A 563 -19.26 -2.79 4.59
CA ALA A 563 -19.29 -1.53 3.85
C ALA A 563 -20.25 -0.52 4.48
N ASP A 564 -19.91 0.76 4.40
CA ASP A 564 -20.74 1.84 4.95
C ASP A 564 -20.48 3.20 4.26
N GLU A 565 -21.37 4.17 4.50
CA GLU A 565 -21.20 5.60 4.21
C GLU A 565 -20.63 5.97 2.82
N PHE A 566 -21.34 5.57 1.75
CA PHE A 566 -21.02 5.92 0.37
C PHE A 566 -21.37 7.38 0.06
N VAL A 567 -20.38 8.19 -0.30
CA VAL A 567 -20.50 9.63 -0.57
C VAL A 567 -19.83 10.03 -1.87
N ALA A 568 -20.59 10.62 -2.79
CA ALA A 568 -20.05 11.26 -3.99
C ALA A 568 -19.44 12.64 -3.64
N SER A 569 -18.16 12.87 -3.93
CA SER A 569 -17.41 14.07 -3.53
C SER A 569 -16.40 14.51 -4.60
N ASP A 570 -16.00 15.78 -4.57
CA ASP A 570 -14.90 16.30 -5.41
C ASP A 570 -13.53 16.21 -4.73
N ILE A 571 -13.47 15.67 -3.49
CA ILE A 571 -12.22 15.36 -2.78
C ILE A 571 -12.27 13.96 -2.18
N THR A 572 -11.12 13.33 -2.02
CA THR A 572 -11.04 12.09 -1.23
C THR A 572 -10.96 12.39 0.27
N ARG A 573 -11.26 11.39 1.12
CA ARG A 573 -11.06 11.52 2.56
C ARG A 573 -9.58 11.67 2.95
N PRO A 574 -8.63 10.86 2.41
CA PRO A 574 -7.21 11.05 2.70
C PRO A 574 -6.69 12.45 2.36
N GLU A 575 -7.23 13.11 1.34
CA GLU A 575 -6.84 14.48 0.97
C GLU A 575 -7.13 15.55 2.03
N GLN A 576 -7.95 15.24 3.05
CA GLN A 576 -8.24 16.19 4.13
C GLN A 576 -7.13 16.22 5.19
N HIS A 577 -6.31 15.17 5.25
CA HIS A 577 -5.23 15.06 6.21
C HIS A 577 -4.07 15.99 5.87
N ASP A 578 -3.32 16.34 6.91
CA ASP A 578 -2.10 17.13 6.80
C ASP A 578 -0.92 16.21 6.41
N TRP A 579 -0.58 16.17 5.12
CA TRP A 579 0.53 15.38 4.57
C TRP A 579 1.86 16.15 4.56
N LEU A 580 2.95 15.47 4.91
CA LEU A 580 4.31 15.99 4.78
C LEU A 580 4.73 16.14 3.32
N ASP A 581 4.31 15.25 2.45
CA ASP A 581 4.59 15.34 1.02
C ASP A 581 3.47 14.63 0.27
N TRP A 582 3.14 15.14 -0.91
CA TRP A 582 2.05 14.62 -1.74
C TRP A 582 2.54 13.77 -2.90
N GLY A 583 3.86 13.65 -3.08
CA GLY A 583 4.47 12.68 -4.00
C GLY A 583 4.61 11.30 -3.36
N ARG A 584 5.07 10.34 -4.15
CA ARG A 584 5.22 8.94 -3.72
C ARG A 584 6.51 8.68 -2.97
N ASP A 585 7.54 9.48 -3.19
CA ASP A 585 8.90 9.17 -2.80
C ASP A 585 9.41 10.13 -1.71
N TYR A 586 8.66 10.26 -0.60
CA TYR A 586 9.12 10.96 0.61
C TYR A 586 8.59 10.24 1.86
N TYR A 587 9.38 9.30 2.37
CA TYR A 587 9.00 8.41 3.47
C TYR A 587 9.99 8.43 4.63
N ALA A 588 9.58 7.90 5.79
CA ALA A 588 10.40 7.80 7.01
C ALA A 588 11.07 9.12 7.36
N ALA A 589 10.37 10.24 7.13
CA ALA A 589 10.93 11.57 7.31
C ALA A 589 11.10 11.87 8.80
N VAL A 590 12.35 12.10 9.20
CA VAL A 590 12.71 12.46 10.57
C VAL A 590 13.64 13.67 10.57
N SER A 591 13.71 14.37 11.71
CA SER A 591 14.49 15.59 11.88
C SER A 591 15.83 15.38 12.56
N PHE A 592 16.78 16.26 12.26
CA PHE A 592 18.04 16.37 12.98
C PHE A 592 17.83 16.76 14.45
N SER A 593 18.46 16.00 15.35
CA SER A 593 18.75 16.44 16.70
C SER A 593 19.84 17.52 16.67
N ASN A 594 19.68 18.57 17.48
CA ASN A 594 20.68 19.63 17.67
C ASN A 594 21.11 20.40 16.41
N ALA A 595 20.27 20.48 15.38
CA ALA A 595 20.55 21.33 14.23
C ALA A 595 20.86 22.78 14.68
N PRO A 596 21.83 23.46 14.04
CA PRO A 596 22.27 24.79 14.46
C PRO A 596 21.16 25.85 14.28
N ASP A 597 21.34 26.98 14.96
CA ASP A 597 20.47 28.16 14.90
C ASP A 597 18.99 27.93 15.25
N GLY A 598 18.70 26.83 15.96
CA GLY A 598 17.32 26.47 16.34
C GLY A 598 16.46 26.03 15.16
N LYS A 599 17.07 25.76 14.00
CA LYS A 599 16.37 25.26 12.82
C LYS A 599 15.85 23.84 13.07
N ARG A 600 14.75 23.50 12.41
CA ARG A 600 14.28 22.12 12.29
C ARG A 600 14.51 21.66 10.86
N ILE A 601 15.44 20.73 10.68
CA ILE A 601 15.81 20.19 9.37
C ILE A 601 15.38 18.73 9.31
N MET A 602 14.60 18.35 8.31
CA MET A 602 14.12 17.00 8.06
C MET A 602 14.72 16.41 6.79
N VAL A 603 14.89 15.10 6.79
CA VAL A 603 15.29 14.30 5.63
C VAL A 603 14.36 13.11 5.55
N GLY A 604 13.85 12.82 4.36
CA GLY A 604 13.05 11.63 4.05
C GLY A 604 13.80 10.70 3.12
N TRP A 605 13.50 9.40 3.21
CA TRP A 605 13.88 8.42 2.22
C TRP A 605 13.09 8.69 0.92
N MET A 606 13.82 8.97 -0.16
CA MET A 606 13.25 9.24 -1.47
C MET A 606 13.08 7.95 -2.25
N ASN A 607 12.06 7.20 -1.86
CA ASN A 607 11.59 5.96 -2.47
C ASN A 607 10.22 5.60 -1.89
N ASN A 608 9.60 4.54 -2.41
CA ASN A 608 8.32 4.04 -1.92
C ASN A 608 8.36 2.53 -1.69
N TRP A 609 7.76 2.03 -0.63
CA TRP A 609 7.72 0.59 -0.34
C TRP A 609 7.00 -0.26 -1.39
N ASP A 610 6.08 0.31 -2.18
CA ASP A 610 5.40 -0.40 -3.27
C ASP A 610 6.39 -0.97 -4.29
N TYR A 611 7.44 -0.23 -4.63
CA TYR A 611 8.38 -0.56 -5.72
C TYR A 611 9.84 -0.40 -5.35
N GLY A 612 10.15 0.01 -4.12
CA GLY A 612 11.47 0.50 -3.75
C GLY A 612 12.57 -0.55 -3.80
N GLN A 613 12.20 -1.84 -3.78
CA GLN A 613 13.13 -2.96 -4.00
C GLN A 613 13.34 -3.31 -5.48
N SER A 614 12.53 -2.77 -6.38
CA SER A 614 12.49 -3.07 -7.82
C SER A 614 13.01 -1.93 -8.69
N THR A 615 13.38 -0.78 -8.11
CA THR A 615 13.90 0.35 -8.87
C THR A 615 15.13 -0.05 -9.70
N PRO A 616 15.29 0.48 -10.93
CA PRO A 616 16.27 0.01 -11.91
C PRO A 616 17.70 0.50 -11.64
N THR A 617 18.08 0.57 -10.37
CA THR A 617 19.42 0.85 -9.86
C THR A 617 20.13 -0.46 -9.52
N SER A 618 21.44 -0.54 -9.78
CA SER A 618 22.19 -1.81 -9.76
C SER A 618 23.23 -1.93 -8.63
N THR A 619 24.00 -0.87 -8.37
CA THR A 619 25.07 -0.86 -7.35
C THR A 619 24.66 -0.23 -6.03
N TRP A 620 23.53 0.48 -6.03
CA TRP A 620 22.87 1.07 -4.87
C TRP A 620 21.36 0.96 -5.08
N ARG A 621 20.57 1.18 -4.03
CA ARG A 621 19.11 1.29 -4.12
C ARG A 621 18.55 2.14 -2.98
N GLY A 622 17.67 3.07 -3.33
CA GLY A 622 17.14 4.10 -2.44
C GLY A 622 18.09 5.31 -2.31
N THR A 623 17.51 6.50 -2.24
CA THR A 623 18.21 7.79 -1.99
C THR A 623 17.55 8.51 -0.83
N MET A 624 18.19 9.54 -0.30
CA MET A 624 17.51 10.53 0.54
C MET A 624 17.02 11.69 -0.34
N ALA A 625 15.89 12.28 0.03
CA ALA A 625 15.44 13.55 -0.54
C ALA A 625 16.37 14.69 -0.09
N LEU A 626 16.25 15.87 -0.72
CA LEU A 626 16.98 17.05 -0.27
C LEU A 626 16.60 17.38 1.19
N PRO A 627 17.57 17.77 2.05
CA PRO A 627 17.26 18.23 3.41
C PRO A 627 16.36 19.47 3.38
N ARG A 628 15.32 19.46 4.22
CA ARG A 628 14.29 20.51 4.27
C ARG A 628 14.27 21.18 5.62
N GLU A 629 14.41 22.50 5.65
CA GLU A 629 14.00 23.29 6.79
C GLU A 629 12.46 23.33 6.85
N VAL A 630 11.90 22.98 8.01
CA VAL A 630 10.46 22.95 8.25
C VAL A 630 10.05 24.02 9.26
N GLN A 631 8.97 24.73 8.94
CA GLN A 631 8.43 25.84 9.72
C GLN A 631 6.90 25.73 9.76
N LEU A 632 6.25 26.41 10.71
CA LEU A 632 4.79 26.57 10.69
C LEU A 632 4.42 27.93 10.13
N THR A 633 3.57 27.96 9.11
CA THR A 633 3.01 29.17 8.52
C THR A 633 1.51 29.24 8.82
N GLN A 634 1.01 30.39 9.24
CA GLN A 634 -0.41 30.59 9.47
C GLN A 634 -1.19 30.62 8.15
N THR A 635 -2.21 29.76 8.01
CA THR A 635 -3.15 29.75 6.88
C THR A 635 -4.58 29.99 7.34
N ALA A 636 -5.54 30.02 6.40
CA ALA A 636 -6.96 30.12 6.73
C ALA A 636 -7.49 28.89 7.47
N GLN A 637 -6.83 27.74 7.31
CA GLN A 637 -7.16 26.46 7.95
C GLN A 637 -6.40 26.25 9.28
N GLY A 638 -5.63 27.25 9.73
CA GLY A 638 -4.76 27.17 10.90
C GLY A 638 -3.27 27.11 10.51
N PRO A 639 -2.35 26.95 11.47
CA PRO A 639 -0.94 26.73 11.17
C PRO A 639 -0.75 25.46 10.32
N ARG A 640 0.09 25.53 9.29
CA ARG A 640 0.49 24.39 8.43
C ARG A 640 2.00 24.34 8.26
N LEU A 641 2.54 23.14 8.09
CA LEU A 641 3.96 22.98 7.80
C LEU A 641 4.27 23.56 6.43
N THR A 642 5.33 24.36 6.38
CA THR A 642 6.00 24.79 5.16
C THR A 642 7.39 24.22 5.13
N GLN A 643 7.81 23.75 3.96
CA GLN A 643 9.11 23.11 3.76
C GLN A 643 9.92 23.86 2.72
N LYS A 644 11.20 24.08 3.01
CA LYS A 644 12.14 24.69 2.06
C LYS A 644 13.41 23.87 2.06
N VAL A 645 13.96 23.57 0.89
CA VAL A 645 15.32 23.02 0.80
C VAL A 645 16.27 23.95 1.54
N VAL A 646 17.18 23.36 2.31
CA VAL A 646 18.16 24.10 3.12
C VAL A 646 18.96 25.08 2.26
N GLN A 647 19.26 26.25 2.82
CA GLN A 647 19.91 27.36 2.11
C GLN A 647 21.28 26.99 1.53
N GLU A 648 21.94 25.98 2.11
CA GLU A 648 23.25 25.49 1.70
C GLU A 648 23.25 25.10 0.22
N VAL A 649 22.11 24.69 -0.35
CA VAL A 649 21.95 24.36 -1.78
C VAL A 649 22.32 25.53 -2.70
N ASP A 650 22.26 26.77 -2.20
CA ASP A 650 22.66 27.96 -2.96
C ASP A 650 24.14 27.93 -3.33
N ALA A 651 24.99 27.24 -2.57
CA ALA A 651 26.41 27.08 -2.88
C ALA A 651 26.64 26.25 -4.16
N LEU A 652 25.68 25.42 -4.56
CA LEU A 652 25.75 24.62 -5.79
C LEU A 652 25.33 25.42 -7.03
N LYS A 653 24.68 26.58 -6.88
CA LYS A 653 24.11 27.31 -8.01
C LYS A 653 25.19 27.87 -8.94
N ASN A 654 25.20 27.41 -10.19
CA ASN A 654 25.94 28.05 -11.27
C ASN A 654 25.14 29.22 -11.84
N THR A 655 25.06 30.31 -11.07
CA THR A 655 24.30 31.51 -11.44
C THR A 655 24.77 32.15 -12.75
N GLY A 656 26.05 32.01 -13.11
CA GLY A 656 26.61 32.50 -14.37
C GLY A 656 26.11 31.75 -15.61
N ALA A 657 25.61 30.52 -15.43
CA ALA A 657 25.01 29.70 -16.49
C ALA A 657 23.48 29.66 -16.41
N ALA A 658 22.86 30.46 -15.53
CA ALA A 658 21.42 30.49 -15.40
C ALA A 658 20.75 31.06 -16.65
N TYR A 659 19.63 30.44 -17.03
CA TYR A 659 18.75 30.93 -18.09
C TYR A 659 17.52 31.58 -17.48
N THR A 660 17.15 32.77 -17.96
CA THR A 660 15.96 33.49 -17.51
C THR A 660 15.05 33.77 -18.69
N ALA A 661 13.76 33.48 -18.55
CA ALA A 661 12.74 33.90 -19.49
C ALA A 661 11.85 34.98 -18.87
N SER A 662 11.60 36.04 -19.65
CA SER A 662 10.67 37.10 -19.28
C SER A 662 9.21 36.67 -19.48
N ALA A 663 8.28 37.47 -18.97
CA ALA A 663 6.86 37.22 -19.11
C ALA A 663 6.45 37.05 -20.58
N GLN A 664 5.77 35.95 -20.89
CA GLN A 664 5.31 35.61 -22.24
C GLN A 664 4.11 34.67 -22.18
N ASP A 665 3.30 34.71 -23.24
CA ASP A 665 2.19 33.76 -23.39
C ASP A 665 2.74 32.39 -23.84
N ILE A 666 2.16 31.33 -23.29
CA ILE A 666 2.47 29.94 -23.64
C ILE A 666 1.35 29.45 -24.56
N ALA A 667 1.64 29.42 -25.86
CA ALA A 667 0.69 28.91 -26.84
C ALA A 667 0.38 27.41 -26.60
N PRO A 668 -0.80 26.91 -27.02
CA PRO A 668 -1.12 25.50 -26.94
C PRO A 668 -0.04 24.62 -27.59
N GLY A 669 0.37 23.55 -26.91
CA GLY A 669 1.43 22.65 -27.34
C GLY A 669 2.63 22.66 -26.39
N THR A 670 3.81 22.31 -26.92
CA THR A 670 5.08 22.27 -26.18
C THR A 670 6.09 23.17 -26.89
N SER A 671 6.83 23.96 -26.11
CA SER A 671 7.91 24.83 -26.60
C SER A 671 9.19 24.57 -25.82
N THR A 672 10.24 24.14 -26.52
CA THR A 672 11.54 23.84 -25.93
C THR A 672 12.25 25.13 -25.49
N LEU A 673 12.78 25.12 -24.27
CA LEU A 673 13.57 26.22 -23.76
C LEU A 673 15.00 26.17 -24.36
N PRO A 674 15.67 27.32 -24.57
CA PRO A 674 17.04 27.36 -25.05
C PRO A 674 18.06 27.07 -23.92
N VAL A 675 17.73 26.11 -23.06
CA VAL A 675 18.55 25.60 -21.96
C VAL A 675 18.24 24.12 -21.78
N SER A 676 19.25 23.35 -21.40
CA SER A 676 19.13 21.94 -21.04
C SER A 676 19.89 21.67 -19.74
N GLY A 677 19.47 20.63 -19.02
CA GLY A 677 20.08 20.20 -17.77
C GLY A 677 19.29 19.09 -17.12
N ASP A 678 20.01 18.14 -16.53
CA ASP A 678 19.50 17.02 -15.73
C ASP A 678 19.76 17.20 -14.22
N VAL A 679 20.52 18.24 -13.86
CA VAL A 679 20.78 18.67 -12.48
C VAL A 679 20.59 20.19 -12.38
N VAL A 680 19.36 20.62 -12.04
CA VAL A 680 18.95 22.04 -12.10
C VAL A 680 17.98 22.41 -10.98
N GLN A 681 18.03 23.66 -10.54
CA GLN A 681 16.92 24.32 -9.85
C GLN A 681 16.10 25.12 -10.86
N VAL A 682 14.77 25.00 -10.83
CA VAL A 682 13.87 25.83 -11.65
C VAL A 682 12.94 26.63 -10.75
N ASP A 683 12.96 27.95 -10.88
CA ASP A 683 11.98 28.86 -10.28
C ASP A 683 11.04 29.38 -11.37
N ALA A 684 9.73 29.17 -11.21
CA ALA A 684 8.74 29.54 -12.20
C ALA A 684 7.50 30.18 -11.56
N GLU A 685 6.96 31.21 -12.20
CA GLU A 685 5.67 31.80 -11.86
C GLU A 685 4.76 31.82 -13.10
N PHE A 686 3.51 31.39 -12.94
CA PHE A 686 2.54 31.24 -14.02
C PHE A 686 1.19 31.85 -13.69
N SER A 687 0.43 32.21 -14.73
CA SER A 687 -1.00 32.54 -14.66
C SER A 687 -1.79 31.62 -15.62
N PRO A 688 -2.95 31.05 -15.23
CA PRO A 688 -3.61 29.99 -16.00
C PRO A 688 -4.13 30.35 -17.41
N GLY A 689 -4.53 31.61 -17.63
CA GLY A 689 -5.18 32.01 -18.88
C GLY A 689 -6.44 31.18 -19.17
N THR A 690 -6.51 30.56 -20.36
CA THR A 690 -7.60 29.65 -20.78
C THR A 690 -7.18 28.19 -20.83
N ALA A 691 -5.95 27.86 -20.43
CA ALA A 691 -5.42 26.50 -20.50
C ALA A 691 -6.14 25.55 -19.52
N SER A 692 -6.39 24.32 -19.95
CA SER A 692 -6.87 23.25 -19.07
C SER A 692 -5.75 22.72 -18.17
N ALA A 693 -4.51 22.71 -18.69
CA ALA A 693 -3.31 22.44 -17.92
C ALA A 693 -2.10 23.18 -18.53
N PHE A 694 -1.11 23.53 -17.71
CA PHE A 694 0.12 24.20 -18.15
C PHE A 694 1.28 23.92 -17.19
N GLY A 695 2.52 24.10 -17.65
CA GLY A 695 3.69 23.95 -16.79
C GLY A 695 4.99 23.68 -17.54
N LEU A 696 5.82 22.83 -16.95
CA LEU A 696 7.15 22.44 -17.41
C LEU A 696 7.20 20.96 -17.77
N LYS A 697 8.00 20.62 -18.79
CA LYS A 697 8.51 19.28 -19.04
C LYS A 697 9.99 19.29 -18.69
N VAL A 698 10.42 18.38 -17.83
CA VAL A 698 11.81 18.22 -17.38
C VAL A 698 12.32 16.82 -17.70
N LEU A 699 13.65 16.64 -17.69
CA LEU A 699 14.30 15.37 -18.01
C LEU A 699 13.78 14.77 -19.33
N GLY A 700 13.57 15.63 -20.32
CA GLY A 700 12.92 15.26 -21.57
C GLY A 700 13.88 14.96 -22.72
N ASN A 701 13.35 14.30 -23.74
CA ASN A 701 13.94 14.17 -25.07
C ASN A 701 12.82 14.16 -26.14
N SER A 702 13.06 13.57 -27.32
CA SER A 702 12.07 13.52 -28.40
C SER A 702 10.85 12.62 -28.12
N THR A 703 10.93 11.70 -27.16
CA THR A 703 9.91 10.66 -26.92
C THR A 703 9.35 10.64 -25.50
N GLU A 704 10.10 11.10 -24.51
CA GLU A 704 9.74 11.04 -23.07
C GLU A 704 10.03 12.39 -22.39
N ALA A 705 9.32 12.65 -21.30
CA ALA A 705 9.57 13.75 -20.35
C ALA A 705 8.69 13.57 -19.11
N THR A 706 9.17 14.06 -17.97
CA THR A 706 8.33 14.23 -16.77
C THR A 706 7.62 15.59 -16.85
N LYS A 707 6.29 15.60 -16.73
CA LYS A 707 5.51 16.84 -16.71
C LYS A 707 5.31 17.30 -15.27
N VAL A 708 5.59 18.56 -14.99
CA VAL A 708 5.22 19.23 -13.74
C VAL A 708 4.35 20.42 -14.09
N GLY A 709 3.13 20.49 -13.57
CA GLY A 709 2.21 21.53 -14.01
C GLY A 709 1.04 21.77 -13.07
N TYR A 710 0.06 22.51 -13.58
CA TYR A 710 -1.17 22.83 -12.88
C TYR A 710 -2.39 22.52 -13.74
N ALA A 711 -3.31 21.73 -13.21
CA ALA A 711 -4.60 21.43 -13.82
C ALA A 711 -5.63 22.49 -13.38
N THR A 712 -6.08 23.32 -14.33
CA THR A 712 -6.86 24.53 -14.03
C THR A 712 -8.25 24.22 -13.46
N SER A 713 -8.91 23.18 -13.97
CA SER A 713 -10.27 22.84 -13.55
C SER A 713 -10.35 22.28 -12.13
N SER A 714 -9.38 21.47 -11.73
CA SER A 714 -9.28 20.88 -10.39
C SER A 714 -8.52 21.77 -9.41
N GLY A 715 -7.70 22.70 -9.91
CA GLY A 715 -6.91 23.61 -9.09
C GLY A 715 -5.71 22.93 -8.42
N ARG A 716 -5.03 22.04 -9.15
CA ARG A 716 -4.05 21.10 -8.57
C ARG A 716 -2.70 21.21 -9.26
N VAL A 717 -1.62 21.22 -8.48
CA VAL A 717 -0.25 21.01 -8.98
C VAL A 717 0.00 19.51 -9.09
N PHE A 718 0.66 19.07 -10.15
CA PHE A 718 0.93 17.65 -10.40
C PHE A 718 2.35 17.38 -10.88
N ILE A 719 2.84 16.16 -10.60
CA ILE A 719 3.91 15.49 -11.31
C ILE A 719 3.28 14.33 -12.10
N ASP A 720 3.44 14.33 -13.42
CA ASP A 720 3.05 13.22 -14.30
C ASP A 720 4.31 12.54 -14.83
N ARG A 721 4.54 11.33 -14.34
CA ARG A 721 5.69 10.48 -14.67
C ARG A 721 5.32 9.26 -15.52
N THR A 722 4.15 9.26 -16.16
CA THR A 722 3.64 8.20 -17.06
C THR A 722 4.36 8.12 -18.42
N ALA A 723 5.31 9.03 -18.65
CA ALA A 723 6.20 9.04 -19.80
C ALA A 723 7.58 9.58 -19.39
N SER A 724 8.02 9.26 -18.17
CA SER A 724 9.29 9.70 -17.55
C SER A 724 10.50 8.84 -17.92
N GLY A 725 10.29 7.68 -18.58
CA GLY A 725 11.36 6.84 -19.12
C GLY A 725 11.18 5.37 -18.78
N ASN A 726 12.09 4.80 -17.99
CA ASN A 726 11.99 3.40 -17.56
C ASN A 726 10.95 3.24 -16.44
N GLU A 727 9.71 2.97 -16.82
CA GLU A 727 8.57 2.82 -15.89
C GLU A 727 8.12 1.37 -15.71
N GLY A 728 8.49 0.49 -16.65
CA GLY A 728 7.96 -0.87 -16.76
C GLY A 728 8.42 -1.85 -15.68
N PHE A 729 9.24 -1.41 -14.72
CA PHE A 729 9.74 -2.26 -13.64
C PHE A 729 8.69 -2.50 -12.53
N HIS A 730 7.66 -1.65 -12.43
CA HIS A 730 6.56 -1.85 -11.48
C HIS A 730 5.25 -1.18 -11.93
N PRO A 731 4.08 -1.84 -11.82
CA PRO A 731 2.80 -1.30 -12.27
C PRO A 731 2.34 -0.02 -11.54
N ALA A 732 2.77 0.18 -10.29
CA ALA A 732 2.44 1.38 -9.51
C ALA A 732 3.36 2.58 -9.79
N PHE A 733 4.40 2.43 -10.64
CA PHE A 733 5.38 3.50 -10.85
C PHE A 733 4.87 4.56 -11.85
N ALA A 734 4.32 4.15 -12.99
CA ALA A 734 3.72 5.10 -13.93
C ALA A 734 2.46 5.74 -13.31
N SER A 735 2.60 6.98 -12.82
CA SER A 735 1.60 7.69 -12.02
C SER A 735 1.49 9.17 -12.38
N VAL A 736 0.37 9.75 -11.99
CA VAL A 736 0.19 11.20 -11.84
C VAL A 736 -0.11 11.44 -10.37
N ASP A 737 0.77 12.17 -9.70
CA ASP A 737 0.68 12.48 -8.27
C ASP A 737 0.50 14.00 -8.14
N ASP A 738 -0.45 14.43 -7.30
CA ASP A 738 -0.93 15.80 -7.33
C ASP A 738 -1.47 16.30 -5.98
N VAL A 739 -1.55 17.63 -5.84
CA VAL A 739 -1.93 18.32 -4.60
C VAL A 739 -2.80 19.55 -4.91
N PRO A 740 -3.86 19.83 -4.14
CA PRO A 740 -4.63 21.05 -4.31
C PRO A 740 -3.79 22.27 -3.92
N VAL A 741 -3.71 23.26 -4.81
CA VAL A 741 -2.93 24.48 -4.57
C VAL A 741 -3.76 25.70 -4.95
N GLN A 742 -4.03 26.54 -3.96
CA GLN A 742 -4.68 27.82 -4.20
C GLN A 742 -3.69 28.80 -4.85
N LEU A 743 -4.14 29.46 -5.92
CA LEU A 743 -3.37 30.52 -6.57
C LEU A 743 -3.33 31.77 -5.68
N ILE A 744 -2.15 32.34 -5.48
CA ILE A 744 -1.97 33.59 -4.72
C ILE A 744 -1.96 34.75 -5.71
N ASN A 745 -2.92 35.67 -5.58
CA ASN A 745 -3.12 36.78 -6.52
C ASN A 745 -3.28 36.30 -7.98
N GLY A 746 -3.93 35.14 -8.17
CA GLY A 746 -4.14 34.53 -9.49
C GLY A 746 -2.89 33.87 -10.09
N ARG A 747 -1.79 33.76 -9.32
CA ARG A 747 -0.52 33.20 -9.77
C ARG A 747 -0.18 31.91 -9.05
N LEU A 748 0.47 31.02 -9.80
CA LEU A 748 1.12 29.82 -9.29
C LEU A 748 2.63 30.05 -9.23
N ARG A 749 3.24 29.77 -8.09
CA ARG A 749 4.70 29.75 -7.92
C ARG A 749 5.18 28.34 -7.68
N LEU A 750 6.13 27.90 -8.48
CA LEU A 750 6.78 26.60 -8.37
C LEU A 750 8.29 26.78 -8.26
N ARG A 751 8.90 26.07 -7.30
CA ARG A 751 10.33 25.79 -7.27
C ARG A 751 10.53 24.29 -7.44
N LEU A 752 11.33 23.90 -8.42
CA LEU A 752 11.68 22.51 -8.68
C LEU A 752 13.17 22.31 -8.41
N TYR A 753 13.51 21.18 -7.82
CA TYR A 753 14.84 20.60 -7.88
C TYR A 753 14.77 19.34 -8.72
N VAL A 754 15.56 19.31 -9.79
CA VAL A 754 15.66 18.19 -10.71
C VAL A 754 17.05 17.61 -10.56
N ASP A 755 17.13 16.32 -10.30
CA ASP A 755 18.36 15.53 -10.37
C ASP A 755 18.11 14.35 -11.32
N ARG A 756 19.16 13.60 -11.65
CA ARG A 756 19.20 12.56 -12.69
C ARG A 756 18.09 11.53 -12.61
N ALA A 757 17.54 11.31 -11.42
CA ALA A 757 16.48 10.33 -11.18
C ALA A 757 15.40 10.83 -10.20
N SER A 758 15.22 12.14 -10.05
CA SER A 758 14.21 12.71 -9.15
C SER A 758 13.72 14.09 -9.55
N VAL A 759 12.49 14.39 -9.16
CA VAL A 759 11.86 15.71 -9.25
C VAL A 759 11.21 16.04 -7.92
N GLU A 760 11.68 17.12 -7.27
CA GLU A 760 11.12 17.66 -6.04
C GLU A 760 10.49 19.03 -6.31
N VAL A 761 9.18 19.14 -6.11
CA VAL A 761 8.37 20.35 -6.37
C VAL A 761 7.98 20.99 -5.04
N PHE A 762 8.17 22.31 -4.96
CA PHE A 762 7.74 23.16 -3.85
C PHE A 762 6.82 24.24 -4.40
N ALA A 763 5.52 24.11 -4.14
CA ALA A 763 4.50 25.06 -4.57
C ALA A 763 4.25 26.11 -3.48
N GLN A 764 4.00 27.35 -3.91
CA GLN A 764 3.64 28.48 -3.04
C GLN A 764 4.59 28.63 -1.85
N ASP A 765 5.89 28.73 -2.14
CA ASP A 765 6.95 28.91 -1.13
C ASP A 765 7.05 27.76 -0.10
N GLY A 766 6.63 26.55 -0.50
CA GLY A 766 6.79 25.32 0.29
C GLY A 766 5.56 24.91 1.10
N LEU A 767 4.41 25.54 0.87
CA LEU A 767 3.13 25.16 1.49
C LEU A 767 2.62 23.79 1.03
N ALA A 768 3.00 23.38 -0.17
CA ALA A 768 2.74 22.06 -0.71
C ALA A 768 3.99 21.54 -1.40
N THR A 769 4.30 20.26 -1.19
CA THR A 769 5.46 19.60 -1.81
C THR A 769 5.07 18.29 -2.46
N LEU A 770 5.73 17.96 -3.57
CA LEU A 770 5.64 16.66 -4.24
C LEU A 770 7.06 16.16 -4.53
N THR A 771 7.33 14.91 -4.23
CA THR A 771 8.64 14.27 -4.45
C THR A 771 8.47 12.94 -5.13
N ASP A 772 8.98 12.82 -6.36
CA ASP A 772 8.93 11.58 -7.11
C ASP A 772 10.29 11.23 -7.71
N GLN A 773 10.65 9.96 -7.65
CA GLN A 773 11.68 9.37 -8.47
C GLN A 773 11.21 9.25 -9.91
N VAL A 774 12.15 9.37 -10.84
CA VAL A 774 11.98 9.18 -12.28
C VAL A 774 13.22 8.46 -12.84
N PHE A 775 13.09 7.73 -13.94
CA PHE A 775 14.23 7.00 -14.51
C PHE A 775 14.36 7.28 -16.01
N PRO A 776 14.72 8.52 -16.39
CA PRO A 776 14.79 8.94 -17.79
C PRO A 776 15.93 8.24 -18.53
N ALA A 777 15.84 8.18 -19.86
CA ALA A 777 16.89 7.66 -20.70
C ALA A 777 18.15 8.53 -20.59
N ALA A 778 19.32 7.90 -20.77
CA ALA A 778 20.59 8.60 -20.73
C ALA A 778 20.61 9.79 -21.72
N GLY A 779 20.94 10.99 -21.21
CA GLY A 779 20.99 12.22 -21.98
C GLY A 779 19.66 12.96 -22.13
N ALA A 780 18.57 12.47 -21.54
CA ALA A 780 17.31 13.20 -21.47
C ALA A 780 17.43 14.39 -20.50
N ASN A 781 17.76 15.55 -21.03
CA ASN A 781 18.02 16.78 -20.29
C ASN A 781 17.29 18.00 -20.89
N THR A 782 16.31 17.77 -21.77
CA THR A 782 15.54 18.85 -22.39
C THR A 782 14.55 19.44 -21.39
N LEU A 783 14.47 20.77 -21.32
CA LEU A 783 13.41 21.48 -20.60
C LEU A 783 12.47 22.17 -21.59
N SER A 784 11.17 22.09 -21.36
CA SER A 784 10.16 22.74 -22.21
C SER A 784 9.01 23.33 -21.39
N LEU A 785 8.34 24.35 -21.92
CA LEU A 785 7.05 24.81 -21.42
C LEU A 785 5.94 24.09 -22.17
N PHE A 786 4.81 23.82 -21.51
CA PHE A 786 3.62 23.29 -22.17
C PHE A 786 2.34 24.02 -21.75
N SER A 787 1.35 24.01 -22.64
CA SER A 787 0.00 24.46 -22.39
C SER A 787 -0.99 23.58 -23.16
N GLU A 788 -2.06 23.14 -22.51
CA GLU A 788 -3.08 22.25 -23.05
C GLU A 788 -4.45 22.92 -23.06
N GLY A 789 -5.28 22.64 -24.06
CA GLY A 789 -6.65 23.15 -24.17
C GLY A 789 -6.81 24.67 -24.41
N GLY A 790 -5.75 25.45 -24.20
CA GLY A 790 -5.77 26.90 -24.29
C GLY A 790 -4.38 27.52 -24.09
N THR A 791 -4.36 28.83 -23.86
CA THR A 791 -3.13 29.61 -23.63
C THR A 791 -2.97 29.87 -22.14
N ALA A 792 -1.78 29.62 -21.60
CA ALA A 792 -1.37 30.06 -20.27
C ALA A 792 -0.35 31.19 -20.39
N ARG A 793 0.08 31.76 -19.26
CA ARG A 793 1.10 32.81 -19.24
C ARG A 793 2.22 32.45 -18.30
N LEU A 794 3.44 32.51 -18.79
CA LEU A 794 4.63 32.55 -17.95
C LEU A 794 4.81 33.98 -17.45
N GLU A 795 4.89 34.18 -16.14
CA GLU A 795 5.21 35.48 -15.54
C GLU A 795 6.73 35.65 -15.38
N SER A 796 7.42 34.58 -14.96
CA SER A 796 8.88 34.53 -14.88
C SER A 796 9.38 33.10 -14.83
N LEU A 797 10.58 32.85 -15.36
CA LEU A 797 11.30 31.59 -15.23
C LEU A 797 12.78 31.85 -15.00
N THR A 798 13.39 31.14 -14.06
CA THR A 798 14.84 30.99 -13.95
C THR A 798 15.20 29.51 -13.86
N VAL A 799 16.03 29.02 -14.78
CA VAL A 799 16.63 27.68 -14.73
C VAL A 799 18.08 27.86 -14.34
N THR A 800 18.48 27.35 -13.18
CA THR A 800 19.83 27.47 -12.64
C THR A 800 20.48 26.09 -12.59
N PRO A 801 21.50 25.81 -13.43
CA PRO A 801 22.30 24.60 -13.28
C PRO A 801 22.94 24.52 -11.90
N LEU A 802 22.94 23.33 -11.31
CA LEU A 802 23.62 23.08 -10.04
C LEU A 802 24.91 22.31 -10.30
N HIS A 803 25.98 22.68 -9.61
CA HIS A 803 27.20 21.91 -9.56
C HIS A 803 26.95 20.61 -8.79
N ASN A 804 27.60 19.52 -9.21
CA ASN A 804 27.54 18.26 -8.49
C ASN A 804 28.10 18.46 -7.07
N ALA A 805 27.31 18.08 -6.06
CA ALA A 805 27.73 18.08 -4.65
C ALA A 805 28.43 16.77 -4.25
N MET A 806 28.16 15.67 -4.95
CA MET A 806 28.75 14.36 -4.68
C MET A 806 29.03 13.64 -5.99
N TRP A 807 30.16 12.93 -6.01
CA TRP A 807 30.68 12.10 -7.10
C TRP A 807 31.06 12.83 -8.39
#